data_AF-A0A8H7TQJ6-F1
#
_entry.id   AF-A0A8H7TQJ6-F1
#
_cell.length_a   1.000
_cell.length_b   1.000
_cell.length_c   1.000
_cell.angle_alpha   90.00
_cell.angle_beta   90.00
_cell.angle_gamma   90.00
#
_symmetry.space_group_name_H-M   'P 1'
#
loop_
_entity.id
_entity.type
_entity.pdbx_description
1 polymer ?
#
loop_
_entity_poly.entity_id
_entity_poly.type
_entity_poly.pdbx_seq_one_letter_code
_entity_poly.pdbx_strand_id
1 'polypeptide(L)'
;MAINGQSGINVPQAEQNLLGERVNAQHHLHDPSQRPLHVIVIGAGPSGIATLIRLKELPHVSFQCFEKNADVGGTWLETRYPGAACDIASHAYQYTFESKKDWTRHFAPAEEIGEYFISVAKKHDLHRHISFDSRAVSALWDERTSKWKITIARKPSDSNDADLQSTVHDADVFINADGILNNWKWPDIMGLDDFQGQLVHTAAWDQSIELKDKSVAIIGSGASSIQVVPSIQPVCAKLDVFVRSPTYILPTVGFGVESSTYNEIYTASQIERFSTHPSYYQAFRKKIEQQMNANFAGSIKLSRNQTEGRLWAEAKMKGAIKSPVLQKKLVPNWELGCRRITPGLPYLKAVQEQNVDIVRSGITHIAKDGIFTDDGQLHKADVIICATGFDTSFSRYEITGRGGITLSKRWESKGPEAYLGTTVAGLPNYFVLLGPNCPIANGSLIPCIESSVDYVMQAIVKMQRDHIRSIEVKQTIQDAFNDYVQEVHQSLVWTGACNSWYKDRLTGRVTAVWPGSSIHFMEMLQTPRWEDYELQYMNANSFKFMGNGKSKREAYGEDLTFYLDDKSKEGYSWNFAKNAAAKGLPTDAVKYDSKDVKSSYDVIVIGAGFTGLTAARDISFHGLSVLILEARDRVGGRTWLAQGKHDNYERGGWVHLQLNTWTEKARYGLTTPKTSFRLGPETSMNVGGVKQTMREADDSFLHLAAAFFNVDGFGGRLVLLQPHLPLYNRNGIKEWDISARERIDAHMIGFKPHIIQIEGLSPPRSLGNHININS
;
A
#
# COMPACT_ATOMS: atom_id res chain seq x y z
N MET A 1 -47.83 -46.32 9.69
CA MET A 1 -48.68 -45.43 8.88
C MET A 1 -47.90 -44.16 8.60
N ALA A 2 -47.33 -44.05 7.40
CA ALA A 2 -46.71 -42.82 6.92
C ALA A 2 -47.81 -41.94 6.30
N ILE A 3 -47.86 -40.65 6.67
CA ILE A 3 -48.76 -39.68 6.04
C ILE A 3 -47.91 -38.85 5.09
N ASN A 4 -48.05 -39.14 3.80
CA ASN A 4 -47.63 -38.28 2.70
C ASN A 4 -48.57 -37.07 2.64
N GLY A 5 -47.99 -35.87 2.61
CA GLY A 5 -48.70 -34.62 2.34
C GLY A 5 -47.83 -33.69 1.51
N GLN A 6 -47.76 -33.94 0.20
CA GLN A 6 -47.24 -32.97 -0.77
C GLN A 6 -48.30 -31.89 -1.03
N SER A 7 -48.08 -30.67 -0.55
CA SER A 7 -48.75 -29.48 -1.07
C SER A 7 -47.86 -28.85 -2.15
N GLY A 8 -48.00 -29.32 -3.38
CA GLY A 8 -47.34 -28.73 -4.55
C GLY A 8 -48.00 -27.42 -4.96
N ILE A 9 -47.32 -26.30 -4.73
CA ILE A 9 -47.61 -25.04 -5.43
C ILE A 9 -46.97 -25.17 -6.82
N ASN A 10 -47.81 -25.29 -7.85
CA ASN A 10 -47.36 -25.37 -9.25
C ASN A 10 -46.96 -23.96 -9.72
N VAL A 11 -45.67 -23.66 -9.73
CA VAL A 11 -45.11 -22.44 -10.32
C VAL A 11 -45.03 -22.63 -11.85
N PRO A 12 -45.64 -21.75 -12.67
CA PRO A 12 -45.65 -21.90 -14.13
C PRO A 12 -44.24 -21.99 -14.74
N GLN A 13 -44.09 -22.80 -15.79
CA GLN A 13 -42.81 -23.01 -16.52
C GLN A 13 -42.15 -21.70 -16.99
N ALA A 14 -42.94 -20.66 -17.28
CA ALA A 14 -42.44 -19.34 -17.64
C ALA A 14 -41.80 -18.60 -16.46
N GLU A 15 -42.31 -18.77 -15.23
CA GLU A 15 -41.68 -18.25 -14.01
C GLU A 15 -40.46 -19.09 -13.61
N GLN A 16 -40.46 -20.40 -13.85
CA GLN A 16 -39.25 -21.22 -13.68
C GLN A 16 -38.13 -20.83 -14.66
N ASN A 17 -38.47 -20.48 -15.91
CA ASN A 17 -37.49 -19.97 -16.88
C ASN A 17 -36.99 -18.56 -16.51
N LEU A 18 -37.86 -17.69 -15.99
CA LEU A 18 -37.48 -16.36 -15.48
C LEU A 18 -36.65 -16.43 -14.18
N LEU A 19 -36.90 -17.41 -13.31
CA LEU A 19 -36.11 -17.70 -12.10
C LEU A 19 -34.78 -18.37 -12.47
N GLY A 20 -34.78 -19.27 -13.45
CA GLY A 20 -33.57 -19.94 -13.96
C GLY A 20 -32.59 -18.96 -14.62
N GLU A 21 -33.08 -17.93 -15.31
CA GLU A 21 -32.22 -16.88 -15.87
C GLU A 21 -31.80 -15.82 -14.83
N ARG A 22 -32.60 -15.57 -13.78
CA ARG A 22 -32.29 -14.57 -12.74
C ARG A 22 -31.41 -15.08 -11.58
N VAL A 23 -31.31 -16.40 -11.39
CA VAL A 23 -30.54 -17.05 -10.29
C VAL A 23 -29.17 -17.58 -10.78
N ASN A 24 -28.81 -17.35 -12.04
CA ASN A 24 -27.68 -18.00 -12.70
C ASN A 24 -26.27 -17.45 -12.38
N ALA A 25 -26.06 -16.87 -11.20
CA ALA A 25 -24.70 -16.72 -10.69
C ALA A 25 -24.34 -17.99 -9.90
N GLN A 26 -23.71 -18.97 -10.54
CA GLN A 26 -23.31 -20.22 -9.86
C GLN A 26 -22.20 -20.04 -8.81
N HIS A 27 -21.63 -18.84 -8.71
CA HIS A 27 -20.52 -18.52 -7.82
C HIS A 27 -20.98 -17.83 -6.54
N HIS A 28 -20.18 -17.96 -5.49
CA HIS A 28 -20.38 -17.27 -4.21
C HIS A 28 -19.84 -15.84 -4.26
N LEU A 29 -20.08 -15.08 -3.18
CA LEU A 29 -19.49 -13.76 -2.95
C LEU A 29 -17.96 -13.78 -3.10
N HIS A 30 -17.40 -12.86 -3.89
CA HIS A 30 -15.95 -12.68 -4.08
C HIS A 30 -15.22 -13.90 -4.69
N ASP A 31 -15.88 -14.71 -5.51
CA ASP A 31 -15.21 -15.81 -6.23
C ASP A 31 -14.24 -15.27 -7.31
N PRO A 32 -12.91 -15.40 -7.14
CA PRO A 32 -11.93 -14.86 -8.08
C PRO A 32 -11.94 -15.57 -9.44
N SER A 33 -12.50 -16.78 -9.55
CA SER A 33 -12.58 -17.54 -10.80
C SER A 33 -13.48 -16.87 -11.85
N GLN A 34 -14.34 -15.95 -11.42
CA GLN A 34 -15.28 -15.23 -12.29
C GLN A 34 -14.62 -14.07 -13.04
N ARG A 35 -13.45 -13.64 -12.57
CA ARG A 35 -12.61 -12.64 -13.24
C ARG A 35 -11.17 -13.13 -13.26
N PRO A 36 -10.86 -14.15 -14.09
CA PRO A 36 -9.48 -14.53 -14.32
C PRO A 36 -8.76 -13.36 -15.02
N LEU A 37 -7.48 -13.18 -14.71
CA LEU A 37 -6.66 -12.10 -15.26
C LEU A 37 -5.41 -12.67 -15.92
N HIS A 38 -5.00 -12.06 -17.04
CA HIS A 38 -3.68 -12.24 -17.62
C HIS A 38 -2.83 -11.00 -17.41
N VAL A 39 -1.64 -11.17 -16.82
CA VAL A 39 -0.71 -10.09 -16.48
C VAL A 39 0.56 -10.22 -17.30
N ILE A 40 0.99 -9.14 -17.96
CA ILE A 40 2.32 -9.08 -18.57
C ILE A 40 3.22 -8.18 -17.72
N VAL A 41 4.40 -8.70 -17.41
CA VAL A 41 5.47 -7.99 -16.71
C VAL A 41 6.62 -7.73 -17.68
N ILE A 42 7.13 -6.50 -17.72
CA ILE A 42 8.33 -6.16 -18.50
C ILE A 42 9.50 -5.90 -17.55
N GLY A 43 10.57 -6.67 -17.70
CA GLY A 43 11.78 -6.59 -16.87
C GLY A 43 11.82 -7.64 -15.75
N ALA A 44 12.95 -8.32 -15.63
CA ALA A 44 13.27 -9.34 -14.62
C ALA A 44 14.44 -8.90 -13.71
N GLY A 45 14.53 -7.60 -13.42
CA GLY A 45 15.34 -7.07 -12.32
C GLY A 45 14.69 -7.29 -10.94
N PRO A 46 15.20 -6.64 -9.87
CA PRO A 46 14.64 -6.80 -8.52
C PRO A 46 13.13 -6.53 -8.42
N SER A 47 12.61 -5.55 -9.15
CA SER A 47 11.17 -5.26 -9.21
C SER A 47 10.37 -6.38 -9.88
N GLY A 48 10.86 -6.90 -11.01
CA GLY A 48 10.22 -7.99 -11.74
C GLY A 48 10.20 -9.30 -10.96
N ILE A 49 11.34 -9.68 -10.36
CA ILE A 49 11.44 -10.90 -9.54
C ILE A 49 10.44 -10.86 -8.39
N ALA A 50 10.37 -9.76 -7.63
CA ALA A 50 9.39 -9.59 -6.55
C ALA A 50 7.95 -9.70 -7.06
N THR A 51 7.65 -9.06 -8.19
CA THR A 51 6.32 -9.10 -8.83
C THR A 51 5.91 -10.52 -9.18
N LEU A 52 6.78 -11.29 -9.83
CA LEU A 52 6.48 -12.66 -10.26
C LEU A 52 6.26 -13.60 -9.08
N ILE A 53 7.02 -13.45 -7.99
CA ILE A 53 6.82 -14.23 -6.76
C ILE A 53 5.41 -13.98 -6.21
N ARG A 54 5.01 -12.71 -6.10
CA ARG A 54 3.68 -12.33 -5.56
C ARG A 54 2.54 -12.76 -6.48
N LEU A 55 2.72 -12.66 -7.80
CA LEU A 55 1.71 -13.12 -8.76
C LEU A 55 1.42 -14.63 -8.68
N LYS A 56 2.42 -15.46 -8.34
CA LYS A 56 2.21 -16.92 -8.14
C LYS A 56 1.26 -17.25 -7.00
N GLU A 57 1.12 -16.34 -6.04
CA GLU A 57 0.25 -16.52 -4.88
C GLU A 57 -1.22 -16.20 -5.20
N LEU A 58 -1.49 -15.54 -6.33
CA LEU A 58 -2.84 -15.12 -6.69
C LEU A 58 -3.57 -16.21 -7.50
N PRO A 59 -4.74 -16.69 -7.04
CA PRO A 59 -5.50 -17.69 -7.76
C PRO A 59 -6.14 -17.10 -9.02
N HIS A 60 -6.22 -17.91 -10.08
CA HIS A 60 -6.82 -17.52 -11.37
C HIS A 60 -6.17 -16.29 -12.03
N VAL A 61 -4.91 -16.02 -11.69
CA VAL A 61 -4.05 -15.05 -12.38
C VAL A 61 -2.99 -15.81 -13.16
N SER A 62 -2.97 -15.61 -14.48
CA SER A 62 -1.90 -16.09 -15.35
C SER A 62 -0.96 -14.94 -15.66
N PHE A 63 0.33 -15.21 -15.85
CA PHE A 63 1.29 -14.15 -16.14
C PHE A 63 2.48 -14.62 -16.97
N GLN A 64 3.09 -13.68 -17.69
CA GLN A 64 4.34 -13.85 -18.43
C GLN A 64 5.23 -12.63 -18.24
N CYS A 65 6.53 -12.86 -18.10
CA CYS A 65 7.54 -11.81 -18.05
C CYS A 65 8.39 -11.82 -19.32
N PHE A 66 8.76 -10.64 -19.80
CA PHE A 66 9.74 -10.47 -20.88
C PHE A 66 10.94 -9.68 -20.37
N GLU A 67 12.14 -10.22 -20.59
CA GLU A 67 13.42 -9.63 -20.19
C GLU A 67 14.32 -9.49 -21.41
N LYS A 68 14.93 -8.31 -21.58
CA LYS A 68 15.81 -8.03 -22.73
C LYS A 68 17.14 -8.77 -22.64
N ASN A 69 17.58 -9.10 -21.43
CA ASN A 69 18.84 -9.78 -21.16
C ASN A 69 18.67 -11.31 -21.22
N ALA A 70 19.80 -12.02 -21.22
CA ALA A 70 19.86 -13.49 -21.26
C ALA A 70 19.55 -14.17 -19.91
N ASP A 71 19.49 -13.42 -18.80
CA ASP A 71 19.13 -13.91 -17.47
C ASP A 71 18.48 -12.78 -16.65
N VAL A 72 18.05 -13.10 -15.43
CA VAL A 72 17.50 -12.15 -14.46
C VAL A 72 18.61 -11.30 -13.80
N GLY A 73 18.21 -10.21 -13.14
CA GLY A 73 19.09 -9.39 -12.31
C GLY A 73 19.14 -7.91 -12.68
N GLY A 74 18.69 -7.55 -13.88
CA GLY A 74 18.58 -6.16 -14.34
C GLY A 74 19.94 -5.44 -14.30
N THR A 75 20.00 -4.28 -13.64
CA THR A 75 21.26 -3.51 -13.50
C THR A 75 22.41 -4.35 -12.92
N TRP A 76 22.11 -5.30 -12.02
CA TRP A 76 23.11 -6.19 -11.42
C TRP A 76 23.50 -7.35 -12.33
N LEU A 77 22.89 -7.50 -13.51
CA LEU A 77 23.39 -8.37 -14.58
C LEU A 77 24.27 -7.58 -15.56
N GLU A 78 23.86 -6.36 -15.91
CA GLU A 78 24.53 -5.53 -16.92
C GLU A 78 25.80 -4.82 -16.41
N THR A 79 25.78 -4.34 -15.17
CA THR A 79 26.86 -3.50 -14.63
C THR A 79 28.03 -4.36 -14.18
N ARG A 80 29.11 -4.37 -14.96
CA ARG A 80 30.29 -5.25 -14.78
C ARG A 80 31.64 -4.53 -14.82
N TYR A 81 31.65 -3.22 -14.63
CA TYR A 81 32.90 -2.48 -14.54
C TYR A 81 33.65 -2.81 -13.22
N PRO A 82 34.99 -2.72 -13.21
CA PRO A 82 35.79 -2.97 -12.01
C PRO A 82 35.38 -2.10 -10.83
N GLY A 83 35.13 -2.74 -9.68
CA GLY A 83 34.74 -2.03 -8.46
C GLY A 83 33.24 -1.74 -8.35
N ALA A 84 32.42 -2.16 -9.32
CA ALA A 84 30.97 -2.06 -9.21
C ALA A 84 30.46 -2.73 -7.93
N ALA A 85 29.74 -1.98 -7.10
CA ALA A 85 29.23 -2.45 -5.82
C ALA A 85 27.97 -1.67 -5.41
N CYS A 86 27.20 -2.22 -4.49
CA CYS A 86 26.15 -1.45 -3.82
C CYS A 86 26.75 -0.36 -2.92
N ASP A 87 26.01 0.71 -2.69
CA ASP A 87 26.33 1.75 -1.72
C ASP A 87 25.40 1.73 -0.49
N ILE A 88 24.55 0.70 -0.42
CA ILE A 88 23.69 0.34 0.70
C ILE A 88 24.27 -0.91 1.36
N ALA A 89 24.17 -1.00 2.69
CA ALA A 89 24.58 -2.19 3.41
C ALA A 89 23.91 -3.46 2.81
N SER A 90 24.69 -4.48 2.45
CA SER A 90 24.20 -5.69 1.76
C SER A 90 23.04 -6.37 2.49
N HIS A 91 23.09 -6.37 3.83
CA HIS A 91 22.03 -6.95 4.65
C HIS A 91 20.70 -6.14 4.67
N ALA A 92 20.69 -4.90 4.17
CA ALA A 92 19.51 -4.08 3.91
C ALA A 92 19.11 -4.07 2.43
N TYR A 93 20.06 -4.31 1.51
CA TYR A 93 19.81 -4.39 0.06
C TYR A 93 19.53 -5.83 -0.40
N GLN A 94 18.46 -6.40 0.14
CA GLN A 94 17.96 -7.75 -0.16
C GLN A 94 16.47 -7.81 0.16
N TYR A 95 15.76 -8.81 -0.37
CA TYR A 95 14.34 -8.97 -0.06
C TYR A 95 14.10 -9.21 1.44
N THR A 96 12.99 -8.68 1.95
CA THR A 96 12.62 -8.87 3.35
C THR A 96 12.21 -10.33 3.63
N PHE A 97 11.64 -10.99 2.63
CA PHE A 97 11.20 -12.39 2.67
C PHE A 97 12.30 -13.40 2.27
N GLU A 98 13.42 -12.98 1.66
CA GLU A 98 14.56 -13.84 1.30
C GLU A 98 15.89 -13.28 1.80
N SER A 99 16.26 -13.60 3.04
CA SER A 99 17.51 -13.11 3.62
C SER A 99 18.71 -13.99 3.28
N LYS A 100 19.69 -13.45 2.56
CA LYS A 100 21.06 -13.96 2.47
C LYS A 100 21.84 -13.57 3.74
N LYS A 101 22.47 -14.55 4.38
CA LYS A 101 23.13 -14.39 5.70
C LYS A 101 24.65 -14.40 5.63
N ASP A 102 25.18 -14.81 4.50
CA ASP A 102 26.58 -15.05 4.18
C ASP A 102 27.09 -14.05 3.13
N TRP A 103 26.64 -12.79 3.23
CA TRP A 103 27.23 -11.71 2.45
C TRP A 103 28.74 -11.61 2.75
N THR A 104 29.58 -11.41 1.74
CA THR A 104 31.04 -11.38 1.95
C THR A 104 31.52 -10.12 2.65
N ARG A 105 30.81 -9.01 2.48
CA ARG A 105 31.20 -7.69 2.98
C ARG A 105 30.02 -6.75 3.16
N HIS A 106 30.28 -5.63 3.82
CA HIS A 106 29.26 -4.64 4.12
C HIS A 106 28.62 -4.00 2.88
N PHE A 107 29.41 -3.70 1.83
CA PHE A 107 28.95 -3.27 0.51
C PHE A 107 29.35 -4.31 -0.54
N ALA A 108 28.46 -5.24 -0.82
CA ALA A 108 28.72 -6.37 -1.72
C ALA A 108 29.02 -5.90 -3.16
N PRO A 109 29.96 -6.57 -3.85
CA PRO A 109 30.23 -6.32 -5.26
C PRO A 109 29.03 -6.70 -6.13
N ALA A 110 28.96 -6.13 -7.33
CA ALA A 110 27.82 -6.30 -8.24
C ALA A 110 27.56 -7.78 -8.60
N GLU A 111 28.61 -8.59 -8.71
CA GLU A 111 28.53 -10.01 -9.02
C GLU A 111 27.79 -10.79 -7.91
N GLU A 112 28.15 -10.57 -6.65
CA GLU A 112 27.53 -11.23 -5.50
C GLU A 112 26.03 -10.87 -5.37
N ILE A 113 25.69 -9.61 -5.68
CA ILE A 113 24.29 -9.15 -5.68
C ILE A 113 23.51 -9.76 -6.85
N GLY A 114 24.12 -9.82 -8.03
CA GLY A 114 23.54 -10.50 -9.19
C GLY A 114 23.26 -11.97 -8.91
N GLU A 115 24.24 -12.68 -8.33
CA GLU A 115 24.10 -14.07 -7.90
C GLU A 115 22.98 -14.25 -6.88
N TYR A 116 22.83 -13.33 -5.92
CA TYR A 116 21.72 -13.35 -4.98
C TYR A 116 20.36 -13.30 -5.71
N PHE A 117 20.13 -12.34 -6.61
CA PHE A 117 18.85 -12.25 -7.32
C PHE A 117 18.59 -13.45 -8.26
N ILE A 118 19.63 -13.95 -8.94
CA ILE A 118 19.55 -15.18 -9.74
C ILE A 118 19.16 -16.37 -8.85
N SER A 119 19.78 -16.50 -7.67
CA SER A 119 19.47 -17.58 -6.72
C SER A 119 18.03 -17.52 -6.22
N VAL A 120 17.50 -16.32 -5.95
CA VAL A 120 16.10 -16.11 -5.54
C VAL A 120 15.16 -16.51 -6.67
N ALA A 121 15.42 -16.07 -7.91
CA ALA A 121 14.60 -16.43 -9.06
C ALA A 121 14.57 -17.94 -9.30
N LYS A 122 15.71 -18.64 -9.15
CA LYS A 122 15.80 -20.10 -9.24
C LYS A 122 15.03 -20.79 -8.11
N LYS A 123 15.21 -20.34 -6.86
CA LYS A 123 14.52 -20.89 -5.68
C LYS A 123 13.00 -20.83 -5.84
N HIS A 124 12.50 -19.75 -6.45
CA HIS A 124 11.08 -19.53 -6.71
C HIS A 124 10.61 -20.04 -8.07
N ASP A 125 11.45 -20.75 -8.83
CA ASP A 125 11.11 -21.35 -10.13
C ASP A 125 10.51 -20.32 -11.11
N LEU A 126 11.16 -19.16 -11.24
CA LEU A 126 10.66 -18.04 -12.03
C LEU A 126 11.10 -18.11 -13.50
N HIS A 127 12.25 -18.72 -13.81
CA HIS A 127 12.81 -18.77 -15.17
C HIS A 127 11.82 -19.30 -16.21
N ARG A 128 10.97 -20.27 -15.86
CA ARG A 128 9.94 -20.81 -16.76
C ARG A 128 8.82 -19.81 -17.13
N HIS A 129 8.69 -18.73 -16.35
CA HIS A 129 7.71 -17.67 -16.57
C HIS A 129 8.33 -16.45 -17.29
N ILE A 130 9.63 -16.50 -17.60
CA ILE A 130 10.39 -15.40 -18.20
C ILE A 130 10.82 -15.81 -19.60
N SER A 131 10.53 -14.95 -20.57
CA SER A 131 11.09 -15.00 -21.91
C SER A 131 12.29 -14.05 -21.97
N PHE A 132 13.49 -14.61 -22.01
CA PHE A 132 14.75 -13.88 -22.13
C PHE A 132 15.01 -13.44 -23.58
N ASP A 133 15.99 -12.56 -23.76
CA ASP A 133 16.37 -11.96 -25.04
C ASP A 133 15.17 -11.33 -25.78
N SER A 134 14.20 -10.84 -25.01
CA SER A 134 12.88 -10.42 -25.46
C SER A 134 12.62 -8.98 -24.99
N ARG A 135 12.75 -8.03 -25.91
CA ARG A 135 12.66 -6.60 -25.63
C ARG A 135 11.27 -6.06 -25.96
N ALA A 136 10.65 -5.33 -25.04
CA ALA A 136 9.45 -4.55 -25.33
C ALA A 136 9.75 -3.38 -26.29
N VAL A 137 8.90 -3.21 -27.30
CA VAL A 137 9.01 -2.18 -28.34
C VAL A 137 7.84 -1.21 -28.30
N SER A 138 6.64 -1.70 -28.00
CA SER A 138 5.47 -0.85 -27.80
C SER A 138 4.44 -1.51 -26.89
N ALA A 139 3.60 -0.70 -26.26
CA ALA A 139 2.41 -1.13 -25.53
C ALA A 139 1.24 -0.20 -25.86
N LEU A 140 0.14 -0.77 -26.36
CA LEU A 140 -1.04 0.00 -26.79
C LEU A 140 -2.28 -0.45 -26.02
N TRP A 141 -2.99 0.49 -25.40
CA TRP A 141 -4.30 0.23 -24.79
C TRP A 141 -5.38 0.08 -25.87
N ASP A 142 -6.04 -1.06 -25.90
CA ASP A 142 -7.22 -1.32 -26.74
C ASP A 142 -8.49 -1.06 -25.92
N GLU A 143 -9.18 0.05 -26.21
CA GLU A 143 -10.44 0.44 -25.54
C GLU A 143 -11.56 -0.59 -25.70
N ARG A 144 -11.64 -1.25 -26.85
CA ARG A 144 -12.72 -2.17 -27.17
C ARG A 144 -12.65 -3.41 -26.30
N THR A 145 -11.44 -3.94 -26.11
CA THR A 145 -11.21 -5.13 -25.28
C THR A 145 -10.90 -4.79 -23.83
N SER A 146 -10.49 -3.55 -23.55
CA SER A 146 -9.89 -3.12 -22.27
C SER A 146 -8.67 -3.95 -21.90
N LYS A 147 -7.77 -4.11 -22.87
CA LYS A 147 -6.54 -4.88 -22.74
C LYS A 147 -5.36 -4.10 -23.31
N TRP A 148 -4.18 -4.37 -22.80
CA TRP A 148 -2.93 -3.93 -23.37
C TRP A 148 -2.47 -4.87 -24.47
N LYS A 149 -2.03 -4.32 -25.60
CA LYS A 149 -1.35 -5.02 -26.70
C LYS A 149 0.12 -4.67 -26.65
N ILE A 150 0.95 -5.63 -26.25
CA ILE A 150 2.39 -5.40 -25.99
C ILE A 150 3.20 -6.09 -27.08
N THR A 151 3.98 -5.31 -27.82
CA THR A 151 4.86 -5.79 -28.88
C THR A 151 6.22 -6.10 -28.30
N ILE A 152 6.65 -7.36 -28.46
CA ILE A 152 7.94 -7.88 -28.01
C ILE A 152 8.76 -8.23 -29.24
N ALA A 153 9.93 -7.61 -29.37
CA ALA A 153 10.94 -7.98 -30.35
C ALA A 153 11.96 -8.94 -29.73
N ARG A 154 12.28 -10.00 -30.48
CA ARG A 154 13.28 -10.99 -30.11
C ARG A 154 14.29 -11.14 -31.24
N LYS A 155 15.55 -11.32 -30.87
CA LYS A 155 16.63 -11.67 -31.80
C LYS A 155 16.68 -13.20 -31.95
N PRO A 156 16.50 -13.76 -33.16
CA PRO A 156 16.84 -15.16 -33.42
C PRO A 156 18.34 -15.40 -33.12
N SER A 157 18.71 -16.60 -32.64
CA SER A 157 20.15 -16.88 -32.44
C SER A 157 20.88 -16.82 -33.78
N ASP A 158 22.07 -16.23 -33.78
CA ASP A 158 22.98 -16.10 -34.94
C ASP A 158 22.54 -15.18 -36.10
N SER A 159 21.52 -14.33 -35.93
CA SER A 159 21.11 -13.35 -36.96
C SER A 159 21.59 -11.92 -36.65
N ASN A 160 21.74 -11.09 -37.68
CA ASN A 160 21.98 -9.64 -37.52
C ASN A 160 20.72 -8.93 -37.01
N ASP A 161 20.84 -7.69 -36.52
CA ASP A 161 19.71 -6.89 -36.00
C ASP A 161 18.59 -6.63 -37.04
N ALA A 162 18.84 -6.91 -38.32
CA ALA A 162 17.86 -6.82 -39.40
C ALA A 162 16.74 -7.89 -39.34
N ASP A 163 16.93 -8.98 -38.57
CA ASP A 163 16.00 -10.13 -38.49
C ASP A 163 15.19 -10.17 -37.18
N LEU A 164 14.96 -9.01 -36.54
CA LEU A 164 14.14 -8.93 -35.33
C LEU A 164 12.71 -9.41 -35.59
N GLN A 165 12.32 -10.50 -34.94
CA GLN A 165 10.95 -11.00 -34.98
C GLN A 165 10.13 -10.32 -33.90
N SER A 166 9.01 -9.69 -34.29
CA SER A 166 8.08 -9.04 -33.35
C SER A 166 6.83 -9.90 -33.16
N THR A 167 6.42 -10.07 -31.90
CA THR A 167 5.17 -10.74 -31.52
C THR A 167 4.33 -9.81 -30.66
N VAL A 168 3.01 -9.93 -30.73
CA VAL A 168 2.07 -9.10 -29.96
C VAL A 168 1.36 -9.97 -28.93
N HIS A 169 1.34 -9.51 -27.69
CA HIS A 169 0.74 -10.22 -26.55
C HIS A 169 -0.34 -9.36 -25.89
N ASP A 170 -1.49 -9.95 -25.60
CA ASP A 170 -2.62 -9.25 -24.98
C ASP A 170 -2.62 -9.45 -23.45
N ALA A 171 -2.80 -8.39 -22.65
CA ALA A 171 -2.88 -8.46 -21.19
C ALA A 171 -4.07 -7.69 -20.61
N ASP A 172 -4.68 -8.22 -19.55
CA ASP A 172 -5.65 -7.48 -18.73
C ASP A 172 -4.95 -6.41 -17.90
N VAL A 173 -3.77 -6.74 -17.36
CA VAL A 173 -2.93 -5.84 -16.54
C VAL A 173 -1.51 -5.83 -17.10
N PHE A 174 -0.94 -4.64 -17.21
CA PHE A 174 0.44 -4.44 -17.66
C PHE A 174 1.26 -3.81 -16.53
N ILE A 175 2.29 -4.54 -16.08
CA ILE A 175 3.24 -4.07 -15.06
C ILE A 175 4.60 -3.80 -15.73
N ASN A 176 5.01 -2.53 -15.75
CA ASN A 176 6.32 -2.12 -16.23
C ASN A 176 7.33 -2.09 -15.07
N ALA A 177 8.30 -2.99 -15.10
CA ALA A 177 9.37 -3.16 -14.13
C ALA A 177 10.77 -3.04 -14.78
N ASP A 178 10.86 -2.24 -15.85
CA ASP A 178 12.06 -2.04 -16.68
C ASP A 178 13.19 -1.25 -16.00
N GLY A 179 12.88 -0.50 -14.94
CA GLY A 179 13.85 0.23 -14.13
C GLY A 179 14.41 1.50 -14.79
N ILE A 180 15.07 2.34 -13.97
CA ILE A 180 15.48 3.69 -14.38
C ILE A 180 16.99 3.77 -14.76
N LEU A 181 17.83 2.82 -14.32
CA LEU A 181 19.29 2.92 -14.41
C LEU A 181 19.91 1.72 -15.15
N ASN A 182 19.54 1.54 -16.42
CA ASN A 182 20.10 0.53 -17.32
C ASN A 182 20.24 1.00 -18.78
N ASN A 183 19.41 1.96 -19.22
CA ASN A 183 19.48 2.52 -20.57
C ASN A 183 20.63 3.52 -20.65
N TRP A 184 21.74 3.17 -21.30
CA TRP A 184 22.88 4.05 -21.46
C TRP A 184 23.03 4.52 -22.91
N LYS A 185 23.74 5.63 -23.09
CA LYS A 185 24.13 6.14 -24.40
C LYS A 185 25.50 6.80 -24.30
N TRP A 186 26.20 6.88 -25.42
CA TRP A 186 27.42 7.67 -25.51
C TRP A 186 27.14 9.14 -25.16
N PRO A 187 28.10 9.82 -24.51
CA PRO A 187 27.97 11.26 -24.26
C PRO A 187 28.01 12.01 -25.59
N ASP A 188 27.18 13.05 -25.69
CA ASP A 188 27.16 13.94 -26.84
C ASP A 188 28.35 14.90 -26.78
N ILE A 189 29.50 14.45 -27.30
CA ILE A 189 30.77 15.18 -27.36
C ILE A 189 31.27 15.13 -28.79
N MET A 190 31.53 16.31 -29.37
CA MET A 190 32.07 16.42 -30.72
C MET A 190 33.36 15.60 -30.87
N GLY A 191 33.48 14.82 -31.94
CA GLY A 191 34.67 14.02 -32.25
C GLY A 191 34.84 12.74 -31.42
N LEU A 192 33.84 12.32 -30.62
CA LEU A 192 33.90 11.09 -29.84
C LEU A 192 34.21 9.86 -30.72
N ASP A 193 33.56 9.75 -31.88
CA ASP A 193 33.74 8.65 -32.83
C ASP A 193 35.07 8.73 -33.62
N ASP A 194 35.76 9.88 -33.57
CA ASP A 194 37.05 10.08 -34.25
C ASP A 194 38.25 9.56 -33.44
N PHE A 195 38.04 9.23 -32.15
CA PHE A 195 39.08 8.73 -31.25
C PHE A 195 39.64 7.40 -31.77
N GLN A 196 40.98 7.32 -31.91
CA GLN A 196 41.65 6.14 -32.45
C GLN A 196 42.06 5.13 -31.37
N GLY A 197 41.92 5.49 -30.10
CA GLY A 197 42.13 4.59 -28.97
C GLY A 197 40.88 3.77 -28.61
N GLN A 198 40.91 3.11 -27.47
CA GLN A 198 39.79 2.27 -27.02
C GLN A 198 38.74 3.12 -26.28
N LEU A 199 37.48 3.05 -26.74
CA LEU A 199 36.36 3.77 -26.13
C LEU A 199 35.44 2.81 -25.38
N VAL A 200 35.20 3.03 -24.10
CA VAL A 200 34.40 2.13 -23.24
C VAL A 200 33.39 2.92 -22.41
N HIS A 201 32.16 2.42 -22.29
CA HIS A 201 31.16 2.97 -21.37
C HIS A 201 31.02 2.07 -20.16
N THR A 202 30.91 2.64 -18.95
CA THR A 202 30.85 1.82 -17.71
C THR A 202 29.65 0.86 -17.70
N ALA A 203 28.51 1.26 -18.28
CA ALA A 203 27.31 0.42 -18.37
C ALA A 203 27.40 -0.73 -19.40
N ALA A 204 28.42 -0.75 -20.26
CA ALA A 204 28.68 -1.82 -21.24
C ALA A 204 30.17 -2.14 -21.24
N TRP A 205 30.65 -2.55 -20.07
CA TRP A 205 32.08 -2.74 -19.84
C TRP A 205 32.63 -3.91 -20.67
N ASP A 206 33.62 -3.62 -21.50
CA ASP A 206 34.37 -4.62 -22.24
C ASP A 206 35.43 -5.26 -21.34
N GLN A 207 35.31 -6.57 -21.11
CA GLN A 207 36.25 -7.32 -20.26
C GLN A 207 37.63 -7.51 -20.92
N SER A 208 37.76 -7.27 -22.23
CA SER A 208 39.03 -7.40 -22.96
C SER A 208 39.89 -6.13 -22.92
N ILE A 209 39.42 -5.06 -22.28
CA ILE A 209 40.13 -3.78 -22.19
C ILE A 209 41.50 -3.91 -21.52
N GLU A 210 42.54 -3.39 -22.18
CA GLU A 210 43.90 -3.36 -21.64
C GLU A 210 44.21 -1.98 -21.05
N LEU A 211 44.35 -1.92 -19.73
CA LEU A 211 44.63 -0.67 -19.01
C LEU A 211 46.08 -0.54 -18.53
N LYS A 212 46.83 -1.63 -18.56
CA LYS A 212 48.20 -1.68 -18.05
C LYS A 212 49.11 -0.76 -18.86
N ASP A 213 49.86 0.10 -18.18
CA ASP A 213 50.82 1.03 -18.78
C ASP A 213 50.19 2.04 -19.78
N LYS A 214 48.85 2.16 -19.81
CA LYS A 214 48.11 3.08 -20.68
C LYS A 214 47.86 4.44 -20.04
N SER A 215 47.71 5.47 -20.87
CA SER A 215 47.11 6.75 -20.49
C SER A 215 45.60 6.65 -20.61
N VAL A 216 44.88 6.81 -19.51
CA VAL A 216 43.43 6.62 -19.44
C VAL A 216 42.75 7.94 -19.10
N ALA A 217 41.65 8.23 -19.78
CA ALA A 217 40.77 9.36 -19.45
C ALA A 217 39.42 8.86 -18.97
N ILE A 218 38.95 9.32 -17.80
CA ILE A 218 37.59 9.07 -17.32
C ILE A 218 36.74 10.33 -17.49
N ILE A 219 35.66 10.23 -18.26
CA ILE A 219 34.67 11.30 -18.42
C ILE A 219 33.53 11.07 -17.42
N GLY A 220 33.43 11.94 -16.42
CA GLY A 220 32.39 11.89 -15.41
C GLY A 220 32.89 11.59 -13.99
N SER A 221 32.10 11.98 -13.00
CA SER A 221 32.43 11.92 -11.58
C SER A 221 31.27 11.41 -10.72
N GLY A 222 30.39 10.61 -11.33
CA GLY A 222 29.29 9.92 -10.64
C GLY A 222 29.75 8.65 -9.93
N ALA A 223 28.79 7.86 -9.43
CA ALA A 223 29.07 6.62 -8.70
C ALA A 223 29.98 5.66 -9.48
N SER A 224 29.77 5.50 -10.80
CA SER A 224 30.60 4.63 -11.63
C SER A 224 32.06 5.07 -11.67
N SER A 225 32.34 6.38 -11.80
CA SER A 225 33.71 6.90 -11.74
C SER A 225 34.35 6.69 -10.36
N ILE A 226 33.58 6.94 -9.29
CA ILE A 226 34.02 6.75 -7.90
C ILE A 226 34.44 5.31 -7.63
N GLN A 227 33.77 4.35 -8.26
CA GLN A 227 34.05 2.93 -8.11
C GLN A 227 35.15 2.40 -9.04
N VAL A 228 35.22 2.88 -10.29
CA VAL A 228 36.20 2.43 -11.29
C VAL A 228 37.61 2.97 -11.00
N VAL A 229 37.74 4.27 -10.69
CA VAL A 229 39.04 4.94 -10.52
C VAL A 229 39.97 4.19 -9.56
N PRO A 230 39.54 3.77 -8.35
CA PRO A 230 40.40 3.02 -7.43
C PRO A 230 40.89 1.68 -7.97
N SER A 231 40.11 1.03 -8.82
CA SER A 231 40.46 -0.28 -9.39
C SER A 231 41.46 -0.15 -10.53
N ILE A 232 41.43 0.96 -11.28
CA ILE A 232 42.28 1.14 -12.46
C ILE A 232 43.53 1.99 -12.20
N GLN A 233 43.48 2.90 -11.22
CA GLN A 233 44.60 3.79 -10.90
C GLN A 233 45.93 3.05 -10.65
N PRO A 234 45.97 1.90 -9.94
CA PRO A 234 47.23 1.20 -9.70
C PRO A 234 47.83 0.52 -10.94
N VAL A 235 47.06 0.36 -12.02
CA VAL A 235 47.49 -0.39 -13.22
C VAL A 235 47.80 0.50 -14.42
N CYS A 236 47.18 1.67 -14.53
CA CYS A 236 47.42 2.60 -15.64
C CYS A 236 48.66 3.47 -15.41
N ALA A 237 49.35 3.85 -16.49
CA ALA A 237 50.50 4.75 -16.42
C ALA A 237 50.10 6.19 -16.04
N LYS A 238 48.96 6.65 -16.56
CA LYS A 238 48.40 7.98 -16.28
C LYS A 238 46.87 7.90 -16.27
N LEU A 239 46.22 8.67 -15.40
CA LEU A 239 44.77 8.77 -15.32
C LEU A 239 44.29 10.22 -15.21
N ASP A 240 43.61 10.72 -16.23
CA ASP A 240 42.95 12.03 -16.18
C ASP A 240 41.45 11.84 -15.90
N VAL A 241 40.94 12.40 -14.80
CA VAL A 241 39.52 12.30 -14.41
C VAL A 241 38.83 13.65 -14.63
N PHE A 242 37.92 13.70 -15.59
CA PHE A 242 37.19 14.90 -15.98
C PHE A 242 35.95 15.08 -15.10
N VAL A 243 36.03 16.03 -14.17
CA VAL A 243 35.00 16.29 -13.16
C VAL A 243 34.28 17.60 -13.52
N ARG A 244 33.05 17.54 -14.05
CA ARG A 244 32.26 18.75 -14.32
C ARG A 244 31.64 19.39 -13.07
N SER A 245 31.17 18.58 -12.12
CA SER A 245 30.64 19.10 -10.85
C SER A 245 30.97 18.11 -9.74
N PRO A 246 31.56 18.54 -8.61
CA PRO A 246 31.89 17.65 -7.50
C PRO A 246 30.64 16.95 -6.92
N THR A 247 30.84 15.98 -6.05
CA THR A 247 29.75 15.35 -5.28
C THR A 247 30.25 15.00 -3.89
N TYR A 248 29.34 14.76 -2.94
CA TYR A 248 29.72 14.34 -1.59
C TYR A 248 30.18 12.88 -1.61
N ILE A 249 31.46 12.66 -1.32
CA ILE A 249 32.11 11.35 -1.27
C ILE A 249 32.56 11.12 0.18
N LEU A 250 31.93 10.21 0.90
CA LEU A 250 32.23 10.00 2.31
C LEU A 250 33.21 8.84 2.51
N PRO A 251 34.21 8.98 3.41
CA PRO A 251 35.18 7.91 3.67
C PRO A 251 34.58 6.60 4.19
N THR A 252 33.63 6.66 5.12
CA THR A 252 33.18 5.48 5.88
C THR A 252 31.66 5.31 5.90
N VAL A 253 30.92 6.20 5.27
CA VAL A 253 29.46 6.26 5.41
C VAL A 253 28.82 5.79 4.12
N GLY A 254 28.18 4.62 4.19
CA GLY A 254 27.05 4.29 3.33
C GLY A 254 25.76 4.41 4.13
N PHE A 255 24.63 4.22 3.46
CA PHE A 255 23.36 4.15 4.15
C PHE A 255 23.32 2.83 4.94
N GLY A 256 23.53 2.92 6.26
CA GLY A 256 23.42 1.80 7.21
C GLY A 256 24.74 1.49 7.91
N VAL A 257 24.85 1.87 9.19
CA VAL A 257 25.99 1.69 10.11
C VAL A 257 27.23 2.52 9.75
N GLU A 258 27.64 3.38 10.69
CA GLU A 258 29.02 3.89 10.73
C GLU A 258 29.93 2.70 11.05
N SER A 259 30.55 2.11 10.04
CA SER A 259 31.73 1.27 10.28
C SER A 259 32.93 2.17 10.52
N SER A 260 33.82 1.77 11.45
CA SER A 260 35.12 2.41 11.66
C SER A 260 36.05 2.32 10.45
N THR A 261 35.67 1.52 9.44
CA THR A 261 36.57 0.95 8.44
C THR A 261 35.79 0.76 7.13
N TYR A 262 36.33 1.28 6.02
CA TYR A 262 35.62 1.25 4.73
C TYR A 262 35.42 -0.19 4.22
N ASN A 263 34.16 -0.57 3.95
CA ASN A 263 33.74 -1.81 3.29
C ASN A 263 34.37 -3.11 3.85
N GLU A 264 34.29 -3.31 5.17
CA GLU A 264 34.85 -4.50 5.85
C GLU A 264 34.31 -5.83 5.31
N ILE A 265 35.21 -6.81 5.23
CA ILE A 265 34.89 -8.22 4.96
C ILE A 265 34.34 -8.83 6.24
N TYR A 266 33.20 -9.52 6.14
CA TYR A 266 32.63 -10.23 7.28
C TYR A 266 33.48 -11.46 7.62
N THR A 267 33.81 -11.62 8.89
CA THR A 267 34.57 -12.79 9.36
C THR A 267 33.70 -14.06 9.28
N ALA A 268 34.34 -15.23 9.20
CA ALA A 268 33.65 -16.51 9.25
C ALA A 268 32.75 -16.63 10.50
N SER A 269 33.22 -16.14 11.66
CA SER A 269 32.44 -16.13 12.90
C SER A 269 31.24 -15.18 12.87
N GLN A 270 31.32 -14.04 12.16
CA GLN A 270 30.18 -13.15 11.94
C GLN A 270 29.13 -13.83 11.06
N ILE A 271 29.55 -14.43 9.94
CA ILE A 271 28.68 -15.17 9.01
C ILE A 271 27.99 -16.35 9.71
N GLU A 272 28.75 -17.12 10.49
CA GLU A 272 28.22 -18.22 11.30
C GLU A 272 27.19 -17.71 12.31
N ARG A 273 27.46 -16.60 12.99
CA ARG A 273 26.52 -16.00 13.95
C ARG A 273 25.24 -15.51 13.27
N PHE A 274 25.32 -14.88 12.10
CA PHE A 274 24.14 -14.50 11.32
C PHE A 274 23.27 -15.72 10.98
N SER A 275 23.92 -16.84 10.66
CA SER A 275 23.26 -18.10 10.28
C SER A 275 22.61 -18.82 11.47
N THR A 276 23.33 -18.94 12.59
CA THR A 276 22.97 -19.76 13.75
C THR A 276 22.13 -19.03 14.80
N HIS A 277 22.10 -17.69 14.80
CA HIS A 277 21.37 -16.89 15.81
C HIS A 277 20.33 -15.95 15.15
N PRO A 278 19.11 -16.44 14.81
CA PRO A 278 18.11 -15.67 14.06
C PRO A 278 17.67 -14.36 14.74
N SER A 279 17.51 -14.34 16.07
CA SER A 279 17.13 -13.13 16.81
C SER A 279 18.22 -12.06 16.77
N TYR A 280 19.48 -12.46 16.86
CA TYR A 280 20.63 -11.57 16.69
C TYR A 280 20.66 -10.99 15.27
N TYR A 281 20.51 -11.84 14.26
CA TYR A 281 20.51 -11.40 12.86
C TYR A 281 19.37 -10.41 12.58
N GLN A 282 18.17 -10.70 13.08
CA GLN A 282 17.03 -9.79 12.95
C GLN A 282 17.28 -8.44 13.62
N ALA A 283 17.83 -8.43 14.84
CA ALA A 283 18.18 -7.19 15.54
C ALA A 283 19.27 -6.40 14.79
N PHE A 284 20.26 -7.09 14.23
CA PHE A 284 21.31 -6.51 13.40
C PHE A 284 20.74 -5.83 12.14
N ARG A 285 19.89 -6.53 11.37
CA ARG A 285 19.21 -5.94 10.20
C ARG A 285 18.36 -4.73 10.58
N LYS A 286 17.54 -4.86 11.63
CA LYS A 286 16.70 -3.76 12.13
C LYS A 286 17.53 -2.54 12.52
N LYS A 287 18.71 -2.72 13.12
CA LYS A 287 19.61 -1.61 13.46
C LYS A 287 20.11 -0.87 12.21
N ILE A 288 20.53 -1.61 11.18
CA ILE A 288 20.97 -1.02 9.90
C ILE A 288 19.83 -0.21 9.27
N GLU A 289 18.66 -0.82 9.10
CA GLU A 289 17.48 -0.19 8.49
C GLU A 289 17.00 1.02 9.31
N GLN A 290 16.97 0.93 10.65
CA GLN A 290 16.57 2.04 11.52
C GLN A 290 17.45 3.27 11.30
N GLN A 291 18.77 3.07 11.20
CA GLN A 291 19.70 4.17 10.97
C GLN A 291 19.54 4.76 9.56
N MET A 292 19.37 3.92 8.55
CA MET A 292 19.12 4.38 7.17
C MET A 292 17.87 5.24 7.06
N ASN A 293 16.77 4.80 7.66
CA ASN A 293 15.49 5.52 7.63
C ASN A 293 15.56 6.82 8.41
N ALA A 294 16.35 6.89 9.50
CA ALA A 294 16.56 8.12 10.27
C ALA A 294 17.28 9.21 9.46
N ASN A 295 18.05 8.86 8.42
CA ASN A 295 18.80 9.82 7.61
C ASN A 295 17.89 10.79 6.81
N PHE A 296 16.61 10.46 6.61
CA PHE A 296 15.68 11.37 5.93
C PHE A 296 15.61 12.75 6.60
N ALA A 297 15.79 12.83 7.92
CA ALA A 297 15.77 14.10 8.63
C ALA A 297 16.89 15.07 8.18
N GLY A 298 17.98 14.58 7.59
CA GLY A 298 19.02 15.40 6.95
C GLY A 298 18.62 15.93 5.58
N SER A 299 17.54 15.43 4.98
CA SER A 299 17.05 15.90 3.66
C SER A 299 16.19 17.16 3.76
N ILE A 300 15.91 17.66 4.97
CA ILE A 300 15.11 18.86 5.23
C ILE A 300 16.04 20.08 5.23
N LYS A 301 15.83 21.02 4.29
CA LYS A 301 16.60 22.25 4.17
C LYS A 301 16.55 23.06 5.45
N LEU A 302 17.67 23.74 5.76
CA LEU A 302 17.82 24.64 6.91
C LEU A 302 17.58 23.98 8.29
N SER A 303 17.32 22.66 8.33
CA SER A 303 17.22 21.94 9.58
C SER A 303 18.59 21.84 10.26
N ARG A 304 18.57 21.66 11.58
CA ARG A 304 19.78 21.39 12.37
C ARG A 304 20.53 20.17 11.83
N ASN A 305 19.82 19.07 11.57
CA ASN A 305 20.39 17.83 11.04
C ASN A 305 21.09 18.06 9.70
N GLN A 306 20.51 18.87 8.82
CA GLN A 306 21.13 19.14 7.53
C GLN A 306 22.36 20.04 7.64
N THR A 307 22.30 21.05 8.51
CA THR A 307 23.42 21.98 8.72
C THR A 307 24.62 21.26 9.36
N GLU A 308 24.38 20.52 10.44
CA GLU A 308 25.40 19.73 11.13
C GLU A 308 25.91 18.60 10.23
N GLY A 309 25.03 17.89 9.53
CA GLY A 309 25.38 16.83 8.60
C GLY A 309 26.27 17.33 7.45
N ARG A 310 25.93 18.47 6.85
CA ARG A 310 26.75 19.09 5.80
C ARG A 310 28.14 19.46 6.32
N LEU A 311 28.23 20.14 7.47
CA LEU A 311 29.53 20.53 8.05
C LEU A 311 30.39 19.31 8.38
N TRP A 312 29.78 18.27 8.94
CA TRP A 312 30.44 17.00 9.21
C TRP A 312 30.95 16.34 7.91
N ALA A 313 30.13 16.30 6.86
CA ALA A 313 30.50 15.69 5.58
C ALA A 313 31.68 16.43 4.92
N GLU A 314 31.63 17.76 4.90
CA GLU A 314 32.73 18.59 4.41
C GLU A 314 34.01 18.39 5.22
N ALA A 315 33.91 18.31 6.55
CA ALA A 315 35.06 18.05 7.43
C ALA A 315 35.66 16.66 7.18
N LYS A 316 34.84 15.62 6.98
CA LYS A 316 35.30 14.27 6.66
C LYS A 316 36.00 14.22 5.29
N MET A 317 35.46 14.89 4.27
CA MET A 317 36.11 14.99 2.96
C MET A 317 37.45 15.74 3.05
N LYS A 318 37.47 16.91 3.70
CA LYS A 318 38.70 17.70 3.90
C LYS A 318 39.75 16.94 4.70
N GLY A 319 39.35 16.16 5.69
CA GLY A 319 40.26 15.30 6.46
C GLY A 319 40.87 14.15 5.65
N ALA A 320 40.14 13.63 4.65
CA ALA A 320 40.63 12.56 3.77
C ALA A 320 41.48 13.07 2.60
N ILE A 321 41.27 14.32 2.17
CA ILE A 321 41.99 14.96 1.05
C ILE A 321 43.08 15.87 1.61
N LYS A 322 44.35 15.48 1.49
CA LYS A 322 45.50 16.24 2.01
C LYS A 322 45.78 17.52 1.21
N SER A 323 45.60 17.50 -0.11
CA SER A 323 45.91 18.62 -1.01
C SER A 323 44.83 19.73 -0.96
N PRO A 324 45.19 20.98 -0.62
CA PRO A 324 44.24 22.10 -0.65
C PRO A 324 43.66 22.38 -2.04
N VAL A 325 44.45 22.12 -3.09
CA VAL A 325 44.01 22.26 -4.49
C VAL A 325 42.91 21.25 -4.80
N LEU A 326 43.09 19.98 -4.40
CA LEU A 326 42.08 18.94 -4.58
C LEU A 326 40.83 19.19 -3.73
N GLN A 327 40.97 19.71 -2.51
CA GLN A 327 39.83 20.11 -1.68
C GLN A 327 38.96 21.15 -2.40
N LYS A 328 39.57 22.17 -3.01
CA LYS A 328 38.85 23.18 -3.80
C LYS A 328 38.17 22.59 -5.04
N LYS A 329 38.76 21.57 -5.67
CA LYS A 329 38.20 20.90 -6.85
C LYS A 329 37.05 19.94 -6.50
N LEU A 330 37.12 19.23 -5.36
CA LEU A 330 36.29 18.05 -5.07
C LEU A 330 35.26 18.24 -3.95
N VAL A 331 35.43 19.20 -3.02
CA VAL A 331 34.47 19.41 -1.93
C VAL A 331 33.30 20.27 -2.43
N PRO A 332 32.05 19.77 -2.42
CA PRO A 332 30.90 20.54 -2.87
C PRO A 332 30.54 21.72 -1.95
N ASN A 333 29.76 22.67 -2.47
CA ASN A 333 29.31 23.86 -1.75
C ASN A 333 27.77 24.02 -1.66
N TRP A 334 27.01 22.97 -1.98
CA TRP A 334 25.54 22.93 -1.91
C TRP A 334 25.05 21.96 -0.84
N GLU A 335 23.75 21.76 -0.72
CA GLU A 335 23.13 20.91 0.30
C GLU A 335 23.60 19.44 0.21
N LEU A 336 23.96 18.85 1.36
CA LEU A 336 24.22 17.42 1.48
C LEU A 336 22.96 16.61 1.10
N GLY A 337 23.12 15.56 0.30
CA GLY A 337 21.99 14.75 -0.17
C GLY A 337 21.24 15.29 -1.39
N CYS A 338 21.53 16.52 -1.87
CA CYS A 338 20.97 17.04 -3.12
C CYS A 338 21.28 16.11 -4.32
N ARG A 339 22.48 15.52 -4.31
CA ARG A 339 22.84 14.31 -5.08
C ARG A 339 23.06 13.16 -4.11
N ARG A 340 22.96 11.93 -4.64
CA ARG A 340 23.28 10.72 -3.88
C ARG A 340 24.68 10.81 -3.26
N ILE A 341 24.76 10.59 -1.96
CA ILE A 341 26.02 10.53 -1.22
C ILE A 341 26.64 9.16 -1.51
N THR A 342 27.94 9.12 -1.83
CA THR A 342 28.61 7.88 -2.22
C THR A 342 29.73 7.54 -1.22
N PRO A 343 29.80 6.31 -0.69
CA PRO A 343 30.97 5.85 0.06
C PRO A 343 32.16 5.68 -0.89
N GLY A 344 33.32 6.25 -0.58
CA GLY A 344 34.43 6.29 -1.54
C GLY A 344 35.80 6.65 -0.98
N LEU A 345 36.20 6.12 0.18
CA LEU A 345 37.57 6.30 0.67
C LEU A 345 38.66 5.86 -0.33
N PRO A 346 38.54 4.72 -1.05
CA PRO A 346 39.51 4.34 -2.07
C PRO A 346 39.64 5.38 -3.18
N TYR A 347 38.54 6.00 -3.60
CA TYR A 347 38.55 7.09 -4.58
C TYR A 347 39.32 8.29 -4.06
N LEU A 348 38.98 8.75 -2.84
CA LEU A 348 39.67 9.88 -2.22
C LEU A 348 41.17 9.64 -2.06
N LYS A 349 41.61 8.38 -1.89
CA LYS A 349 43.04 8.02 -1.90
C LYS A 349 43.63 8.04 -3.32
N ALA A 350 42.99 7.35 -4.27
CA ALA A 350 43.47 7.21 -5.64
C ALA A 350 43.68 8.56 -6.35
N VAL A 351 42.76 9.52 -6.17
CA VAL A 351 42.86 10.85 -6.81
C VAL A 351 43.98 11.73 -6.26
N GLN A 352 44.70 11.28 -5.23
CA GLN A 352 45.86 11.98 -4.66
C GLN A 352 47.19 11.37 -5.12
N GLU A 353 47.16 10.25 -5.85
CA GLU A 353 48.36 9.60 -6.36
C GLU A 353 48.97 10.39 -7.53
N GLN A 354 50.28 10.25 -7.70
CA GLN A 354 51.05 11.09 -8.64
C GLN A 354 50.67 10.88 -10.12
N ASN A 355 50.11 9.71 -10.46
CA ASN A 355 49.68 9.38 -11.82
C ASN A 355 48.24 9.83 -12.12
N VAL A 356 47.55 10.50 -11.19
CA VAL A 356 46.17 10.96 -11.38
C VAL A 356 46.07 12.48 -11.43
N ASP A 357 45.39 13.01 -12.44
CA ASP A 357 44.98 14.42 -12.47
C ASP A 357 43.45 14.57 -12.46
N ILE A 358 42.97 15.53 -11.68
CA ILE A 358 41.56 15.92 -11.65
C ILE A 358 41.38 17.15 -12.53
N VAL A 359 40.80 16.94 -13.71
CA VAL A 359 40.56 17.98 -14.71
C VAL A 359 39.18 18.59 -14.48
N ARG A 360 39.13 19.92 -14.30
CA ARG A 360 37.90 20.70 -14.07
C ARG A 360 37.51 21.58 -15.26
N SER A 361 38.43 21.75 -16.21
CA SER A 361 38.23 22.46 -17.48
C SER A 361 37.16 21.73 -18.32
N GLY A 362 36.34 22.49 -19.04
CA GLY A 362 35.26 21.93 -19.86
C GLY A 362 35.83 21.18 -21.07
N ILE A 363 35.21 20.07 -21.46
CA ILE A 363 35.58 19.34 -22.69
C ILE A 363 34.98 20.08 -23.89
N THR A 364 35.79 20.41 -24.89
CA THR A 364 35.32 21.05 -26.13
C THR A 364 35.04 20.02 -27.22
N HIS A 365 35.98 19.12 -27.46
CA HIS A 365 35.87 18.02 -28.43
C HIS A 365 36.89 16.92 -28.11
N ILE A 366 36.70 15.76 -28.70
CA ILE A 366 37.64 14.65 -28.68
C ILE A 366 38.41 14.66 -30.01
N ALA A 367 39.72 14.54 -29.91
CA ALA A 367 40.63 14.40 -31.04
C ALA A 367 41.04 12.93 -31.21
N LYS A 368 41.78 12.65 -32.28
CA LYS A 368 42.22 11.29 -32.60
C LYS A 368 43.03 10.62 -31.48
N ASP A 369 43.82 11.39 -30.72
CA ASP A 369 44.75 10.91 -29.70
C ASP A 369 44.43 11.41 -28.27
N GLY A 370 43.28 12.03 -28.04
CA GLY A 370 42.94 12.56 -26.71
C GLY A 370 41.75 13.51 -26.64
N ILE A 371 41.66 14.23 -25.53
CA ILE A 371 40.54 15.12 -25.20
C ILE A 371 41.04 16.57 -25.15
N PHE A 372 40.38 17.48 -25.88
CA PHE A 372 40.65 18.91 -25.80
C PHE A 372 39.74 19.60 -24.78
N THR A 373 40.33 20.45 -23.96
CA THR A 373 39.64 21.26 -22.96
C THR A 373 39.53 22.73 -23.35
N ASP A 374 38.64 23.46 -22.69
CA ASP A 374 38.35 24.88 -22.95
C ASP A 374 39.49 25.84 -22.56
N ASP A 375 40.46 25.38 -21.78
CA ASP A 375 41.73 26.05 -21.51
C ASP A 375 42.80 25.81 -22.60
N GLY A 376 42.43 25.12 -23.69
CA GLY A 376 43.30 24.87 -24.85
C GLY A 376 44.28 23.71 -24.67
N GLN A 377 44.17 22.92 -23.60
CA GLN A 377 45.04 21.76 -23.39
C GLN A 377 44.54 20.50 -24.11
N LEU A 378 45.49 19.69 -24.56
CA LEU A 378 45.25 18.34 -25.08
C LEU A 378 45.66 17.31 -24.03
N HIS A 379 44.68 16.55 -23.55
CA HIS A 379 44.87 15.41 -22.66
C HIS A 379 44.96 14.14 -23.48
N LYS A 380 46.18 13.67 -23.76
CA LYS A 380 46.41 12.43 -24.51
C LYS A 380 45.90 11.22 -23.73
N ALA A 381 45.23 10.32 -24.43
CA ALA A 381 44.71 9.08 -23.87
C ALA A 381 44.79 7.96 -24.90
N ASP A 382 45.16 6.77 -24.44
CA ASP A 382 45.03 5.51 -25.19
C ASP A 382 43.62 4.92 -25.02
N VAL A 383 42.97 5.23 -23.89
CA VAL A 383 41.66 4.71 -23.52
C VAL A 383 40.79 5.83 -22.94
N ILE A 384 39.56 5.95 -23.44
CA ILE A 384 38.54 6.83 -22.88
C ILE A 384 37.43 5.99 -22.26
N ILE A 385 37.17 6.19 -20.96
CA ILE A 385 36.10 5.55 -20.21
C ILE A 385 35.02 6.59 -19.92
N CYS A 386 33.85 6.41 -20.52
CA CYS A 386 32.66 7.22 -20.25
C CYS A 386 31.92 6.68 -19.03
N ALA A 387 32.08 7.36 -17.89
CA ALA A 387 31.33 7.16 -16.65
C ALA A 387 30.17 8.17 -16.56
N THR A 388 29.42 8.29 -17.66
CA THR A 388 28.48 9.40 -17.92
C THR A 388 27.04 9.15 -17.47
N GLY A 389 26.80 8.02 -16.80
CA GLY A 389 25.49 7.67 -16.24
C GLY A 389 24.57 7.00 -17.27
N PHE A 390 23.27 7.26 -17.13
CA PHE A 390 22.21 6.63 -17.91
C PHE A 390 21.29 7.70 -18.49
N ASP A 391 20.56 7.36 -19.55
CA ASP A 391 19.32 8.05 -19.86
C ASP A 391 18.32 7.75 -18.73
N THR A 392 17.86 8.77 -18.03
CA THR A 392 16.92 8.65 -16.91
C THR A 392 15.47 8.98 -17.31
N SER A 393 15.15 8.94 -18.60
CA SER A 393 13.77 9.00 -19.09
C SER A 393 12.92 7.86 -18.50
N PHE A 394 11.70 8.18 -18.05
CA PHE A 394 10.78 7.19 -17.49
C PHE A 394 9.97 6.41 -18.54
N SER A 395 10.25 6.63 -19.84
CA SER A 395 9.62 5.93 -20.96
C SER A 395 10.72 5.45 -21.91
N ARG A 396 10.87 4.13 -22.03
CA ARG A 396 11.97 3.47 -22.78
C ARG A 396 11.57 3.00 -24.17
N TYR A 397 10.29 2.82 -24.35
CA TYR A 397 9.62 2.38 -25.56
C TYR A 397 8.24 3.05 -25.59
N GLU A 398 7.56 2.94 -26.72
CA GLU A 398 6.30 3.64 -26.92
C GLU A 398 5.18 3.01 -26.09
N ILE A 399 4.64 3.75 -25.13
CA ILE A 399 3.47 3.33 -24.34
C ILE A 399 2.33 4.27 -24.67
N THR A 400 1.24 3.75 -25.22
CA THR A 400 0.12 4.53 -25.74
C THR A 400 -1.16 4.13 -25.02
N GLY A 401 -1.72 5.07 -24.26
CA GLY A 401 -2.95 4.85 -23.49
C GLY A 401 -4.21 5.34 -24.19
N ARG A 402 -5.20 5.76 -23.39
CA ARG A 402 -6.48 6.28 -23.89
C ARG A 402 -6.28 7.45 -24.85
N GLY A 403 -7.17 7.51 -25.85
CA GLY A 403 -7.14 8.56 -26.88
C GLY A 403 -5.95 8.50 -27.83
N GLY A 404 -5.20 7.39 -27.86
CA GLY A 404 -4.01 7.25 -28.71
C GLY A 404 -2.85 8.15 -28.30
N ILE A 405 -2.83 8.64 -27.06
CA ILE A 405 -1.79 9.54 -26.57
C ILE A 405 -0.67 8.74 -25.92
N THR A 406 0.52 8.85 -26.50
CA THR A 406 1.77 8.27 -25.98
C THR A 406 2.16 8.89 -24.64
N LEU A 407 2.78 8.11 -23.75
CA LEU A 407 3.28 8.54 -22.45
C LEU A 407 4.31 9.67 -22.57
N SER A 408 5.21 9.60 -23.55
CA SER A 408 6.18 10.67 -23.86
C SER A 408 5.47 12.00 -24.15
N LYS A 409 4.46 12.00 -25.02
CA LYS A 409 3.63 13.18 -25.32
C LYS A 409 2.86 13.71 -24.11
N ARG A 410 2.37 12.83 -23.22
CA ARG A 410 1.71 13.26 -21.97
C ARG A 410 2.65 14.05 -21.06
N TRP A 411 3.93 13.70 -21.06
CA TRP A 411 4.97 14.33 -20.24
C TRP A 411 5.69 15.49 -20.93
N GLU A 412 5.35 15.81 -22.18
CA GLU A 412 6.04 16.85 -22.97
C GLU A 412 5.99 18.24 -22.31
N SER A 413 4.89 18.56 -21.61
CA SER A 413 4.67 19.90 -21.02
C SER A 413 5.18 20.05 -19.59
N LYS A 414 4.90 19.09 -18.70
CA LYS A 414 5.22 19.17 -17.26
C LYS A 414 6.38 18.28 -16.82
N GLY A 415 6.88 17.43 -17.71
CA GLY A 415 7.81 16.36 -17.40
C GLY A 415 7.11 15.10 -16.86
N PRO A 416 7.91 14.09 -16.42
CA PRO A 416 7.38 12.83 -15.92
C PRO A 416 6.58 12.99 -14.63
N GLU A 417 5.33 12.49 -14.66
CA GLU A 417 4.39 12.51 -13.55
C GLU A 417 3.69 11.15 -13.43
N ALA A 418 3.47 10.73 -12.18
CA ALA A 418 2.73 9.53 -11.82
C ALA A 418 2.04 9.75 -10.47
N TYR A 419 0.92 9.05 -10.24
CA TYR A 419 0.28 8.99 -8.93
C TYR A 419 0.96 7.93 -8.07
N LEU A 420 1.44 8.36 -6.89
CA LEU A 420 2.18 7.53 -5.92
C LEU A 420 3.37 6.74 -6.53
N GLY A 421 3.90 7.20 -7.66
CA GLY A 421 4.94 6.53 -8.42
C GLY A 421 4.59 5.14 -8.96
N THR A 422 3.30 4.79 -9.00
CA THR A 422 2.82 3.45 -9.38
C THR A 422 1.83 3.44 -10.54
N THR A 423 1.02 4.49 -10.75
CA THR A 423 0.03 4.56 -11.83
C THR A 423 0.08 5.90 -12.56
N VAL A 424 -0.46 5.93 -13.78
CA VAL A 424 -0.49 7.14 -14.62
C VAL A 424 -1.88 7.35 -15.21
N ALA A 425 -2.43 8.55 -15.05
CA ALA A 425 -3.71 8.95 -15.62
C ALA A 425 -3.70 8.82 -17.15
N GLY A 426 -4.77 8.27 -17.73
CA GLY A 426 -4.84 7.94 -19.15
C GLY A 426 -4.23 6.59 -19.53
N LEU A 427 -3.62 5.85 -18.59
CA LEU A 427 -3.09 4.49 -18.79
C LEU A 427 -3.84 3.48 -17.87
N PRO A 428 -5.00 2.96 -18.29
CA PRO A 428 -5.80 2.05 -17.47
C PRO A 428 -5.09 0.71 -17.29
N ASN A 429 -5.22 0.08 -16.12
CA ASN A 429 -4.59 -1.22 -15.80
C ASN A 429 -3.06 -1.26 -16.00
N TYR A 430 -2.43 -0.09 -16.12
CA TYR A 430 -0.98 0.05 -16.22
C TYR A 430 -0.42 0.40 -14.84
N PHE A 431 0.60 -0.36 -14.44
CA PHE A 431 1.37 -0.11 -13.24
C PHE A 431 2.83 0.01 -13.61
N VAL A 432 3.54 0.97 -13.01
CA VAL A 432 4.98 1.13 -13.14
C VAL A 432 5.63 0.93 -11.78
N LEU A 433 6.71 0.16 -11.72
CA LEU A 433 7.54 0.02 -10.53
C LEU A 433 8.76 0.89 -10.67
N LEU A 434 9.07 1.66 -9.62
CA LEU A 434 10.07 2.73 -9.68
C LEU A 434 9.69 3.78 -10.76
N GLY A 435 8.43 4.21 -10.79
CA GLY A 435 8.00 5.33 -11.63
C GLY A 435 8.51 6.69 -11.11
N PRO A 436 8.06 7.80 -11.74
CA PRO A 436 8.27 9.14 -11.23
C PRO A 436 7.84 9.26 -9.76
N ASN A 437 8.53 10.10 -8.98
CA ASN A 437 8.27 10.29 -7.55
C ASN A 437 8.43 9.03 -6.69
N CYS A 438 9.40 8.14 -6.97
CA CYS A 438 9.67 6.96 -6.15
C CYS A 438 10.78 7.21 -5.09
N PRO A 439 10.87 6.43 -4.00
CA PRO A 439 11.85 6.66 -2.92
C PRO A 439 13.27 6.18 -3.27
N ILE A 440 13.78 6.52 -4.47
CA ILE A 440 15.10 6.09 -4.96
C ILE A 440 16.29 6.76 -4.24
N ALA A 441 16.05 7.90 -3.58
CA ALA A 441 17.05 8.64 -2.81
C ALA A 441 16.86 8.47 -1.29
N ASN A 442 15.90 7.65 -0.86
CA ASN A 442 15.39 7.59 0.51
C ASN A 442 15.56 6.14 0.98
N GLY A 443 16.55 5.87 1.84
CA GLY A 443 16.72 4.56 2.48
C GLY A 443 17.04 3.40 1.52
N SER A 444 16.67 2.18 1.94
CA SER A 444 16.81 0.97 1.11
C SER A 444 15.67 0.91 0.09
N LEU A 445 16.01 0.63 -1.17
CA LEU A 445 15.03 0.60 -2.26
C LEU A 445 14.16 -0.68 -2.23
N ILE A 446 14.71 -1.80 -1.76
CA ILE A 446 14.05 -3.11 -1.87
C ILE A 446 12.71 -3.16 -1.11
N PRO A 447 12.59 -2.71 0.15
CA PRO A 447 11.29 -2.68 0.84
C PRO A 447 10.24 -1.80 0.15
N CYS A 448 10.66 -0.71 -0.50
CA CYS A 448 9.77 0.16 -1.26
C CYS A 448 9.28 -0.50 -2.55
N ILE A 449 10.13 -1.28 -3.22
CA ILE A 449 9.74 -2.12 -4.35
C ILE A 449 8.69 -3.13 -3.88
N GLU A 450 8.93 -3.85 -2.79
CA GLU A 450 7.97 -4.82 -2.24
C GLU A 450 6.62 -4.17 -1.92
N SER A 451 6.63 -2.99 -1.29
CA SER A 451 5.39 -2.25 -1.00
C SER A 451 4.66 -1.78 -2.27
N SER A 452 5.40 -1.40 -3.32
CA SER A 452 4.81 -1.07 -4.63
C SER A 452 4.19 -2.30 -5.28
N VAL A 453 4.86 -3.46 -5.20
CA VAL A 453 4.30 -4.73 -5.68
C VAL A 453 3.03 -5.09 -4.91
N ASP A 454 3.03 -4.98 -3.58
CA ASP A 454 1.84 -5.25 -2.77
C ASP A 454 0.68 -4.31 -3.10
N TYR A 455 0.94 -3.03 -3.41
CA TYR A 455 -0.08 -2.11 -3.92
C TYR A 455 -0.70 -2.60 -5.22
N VAL A 456 0.12 -3.07 -6.17
CA VAL A 456 -0.36 -3.64 -7.44
C VAL A 456 -1.15 -4.93 -7.19
N MET A 457 -0.70 -5.80 -6.28
CA MET A 457 -1.43 -7.02 -5.92
C MET A 457 -2.79 -6.71 -5.32
N GLN A 458 -2.90 -5.69 -4.46
CA GLN A 458 -4.17 -5.22 -3.92
C GLN A 458 -5.12 -4.73 -5.03
N ALA A 459 -4.60 -4.04 -6.05
CA ALA A 459 -5.40 -3.63 -7.20
C ALA A 459 -5.89 -4.84 -8.03
N ILE A 460 -5.01 -5.81 -8.31
CA ILE A 460 -5.37 -7.06 -9.02
C ILE A 460 -6.44 -7.84 -8.25
N VAL A 461 -6.26 -8.03 -6.95
CA VAL A 461 -7.24 -8.71 -6.08
C VAL A 461 -8.55 -7.96 -6.07
N LYS A 462 -8.53 -6.62 -5.97
CA LYS A 462 -9.75 -5.80 -6.06
C LYS A 462 -10.43 -5.98 -7.43
N MET A 463 -9.67 -6.05 -8.51
CA MET A 463 -10.23 -6.29 -9.85
C MET A 463 -10.93 -7.63 -9.95
N GLN A 464 -10.33 -8.69 -9.40
CA GLN A 464 -10.97 -10.01 -9.35
C GLN A 464 -12.22 -9.99 -8.47
N ARG A 465 -12.10 -9.45 -7.24
CA ARG A 465 -13.14 -9.45 -6.22
C ARG A 465 -14.40 -8.68 -6.64
N ASP A 466 -14.22 -7.52 -7.25
CA ASP A 466 -15.31 -6.58 -7.57
C ASP A 466 -15.73 -6.66 -9.04
N HIS A 467 -15.19 -7.63 -9.80
CA HIS A 467 -15.42 -7.80 -11.25
C HIS A 467 -15.11 -6.51 -12.05
N ILE A 468 -13.99 -5.87 -11.73
CA ILE A 468 -13.56 -4.63 -12.40
C ILE A 468 -12.88 -4.98 -13.72
N ARG A 469 -13.26 -4.23 -14.75
CA ARG A 469 -12.72 -4.28 -16.11
C ARG A 469 -11.48 -3.42 -16.23
N SER A 470 -11.55 -2.17 -15.78
CA SER A 470 -10.40 -1.27 -15.74
C SER A 470 -10.33 -0.41 -14.49
N ILE A 471 -9.12 -0.20 -13.99
CA ILE A 471 -8.77 0.73 -12.92
C ILE A 471 -7.82 1.80 -13.48
N GLU A 472 -8.14 3.07 -13.26
CA GLU A 472 -7.36 4.20 -13.77
C GLU A 472 -7.40 5.36 -12.78
N VAL A 473 -6.25 5.95 -12.45
CA VAL A 473 -6.23 7.12 -11.58
C VAL A 473 -6.85 8.33 -12.29
N LYS A 474 -7.66 9.10 -11.58
CA LYS A 474 -8.26 10.33 -12.12
C LYS A 474 -7.17 11.37 -12.39
N GLN A 475 -7.23 12.02 -13.55
CA GLN A 475 -6.26 13.07 -13.93
C GLN A 475 -6.15 14.18 -12.88
N THR A 476 -7.29 14.64 -12.35
CA THR A 476 -7.33 15.69 -11.33
C THR A 476 -6.63 15.30 -10.03
N ILE A 477 -6.69 14.01 -9.66
CA ILE A 477 -6.00 13.49 -8.48
C ILE A 477 -4.50 13.36 -8.72
N GLN A 478 -4.10 12.88 -9.90
CA GLN A 478 -2.69 12.85 -10.26
C GLN A 478 -2.09 14.26 -10.28
N ASP A 479 -2.77 15.23 -10.88
CA ASP A 479 -2.32 16.62 -10.94
C ASP A 479 -2.16 17.20 -9.52
N ALA A 480 -3.19 17.06 -8.67
CA ALA A 480 -3.15 17.53 -7.29
C ALA A 480 -2.01 16.88 -6.47
N PHE A 481 -1.80 15.58 -6.65
CA PHE A 481 -0.68 14.87 -6.01
C PHE A 481 0.68 15.40 -6.49
N ASN A 482 0.86 15.62 -7.79
CA ASN A 482 2.14 16.11 -8.33
C ASN A 482 2.39 17.58 -7.95
N ASP A 483 1.36 18.42 -7.83
CA ASP A 483 1.50 19.77 -7.29
C ASP A 483 1.92 19.75 -5.81
N TYR A 484 1.29 18.89 -4.99
CA TYR A 484 1.70 18.66 -3.60
C TYR A 484 3.16 18.17 -3.49
N VAL A 485 3.57 17.24 -4.37
CA VAL A 485 4.96 16.77 -4.46
C VAL A 485 5.90 17.96 -4.67
N GLN A 486 5.61 18.85 -5.62
CA GLN A 486 6.48 20.01 -5.88
C GLN A 486 6.51 21.00 -4.72
N GLU A 487 5.39 21.20 -4.02
CA GLU A 487 5.31 22.06 -2.84
C GLU A 487 6.20 21.54 -1.70
N VAL A 488 6.06 20.26 -1.34
CA VAL A 488 6.86 19.65 -0.27
C VAL A 488 8.35 19.69 -0.63
N HIS A 489 8.72 19.45 -1.89
CA HIS A 489 10.10 19.51 -2.37
C HIS A 489 10.79 20.88 -2.21
N GLN A 490 10.05 21.98 -2.07
CA GLN A 490 10.65 23.29 -1.78
C GLN A 490 11.40 23.28 -0.44
N SER A 491 10.93 22.49 0.52
CA SER A 491 11.56 22.32 1.84
C SER A 491 12.67 21.27 1.86
N LEU A 492 12.88 20.53 0.77
CA LEU A 492 13.80 19.39 0.71
C LEU A 492 15.04 19.70 -0.13
N VAL A 493 16.15 19.02 0.17
CA VAL A 493 17.47 19.29 -0.44
C VAL A 493 17.53 19.05 -1.95
N TRP A 494 16.58 18.30 -2.52
CA TRP A 494 16.57 17.96 -3.95
C TRP A 494 16.29 19.15 -4.87
N THR A 495 15.71 20.24 -4.35
CA THR A 495 15.59 21.52 -5.05
C THR A 495 16.83 22.43 -4.88
N GLY A 496 17.89 21.96 -4.20
CA GLY A 496 19.13 22.70 -3.96
C GLY A 496 19.96 22.99 -5.22
N ALA A 497 21.07 23.73 -5.11
CA ALA A 497 21.80 24.23 -6.29
C ALA A 497 22.57 23.16 -7.11
N CYS A 498 22.51 21.89 -6.71
CA CYS A 498 23.22 20.82 -7.41
C CYS A 498 22.58 20.45 -8.77
N ASN A 499 23.41 19.99 -9.70
CA ASN A 499 22.96 19.44 -10.98
C ASN A 499 22.62 17.94 -10.84
N SER A 500 21.42 17.57 -10.37
CA SER A 500 21.02 16.16 -10.23
C SER A 500 20.15 15.67 -11.39
N TRP A 501 20.16 14.37 -11.68
CA TRP A 501 19.17 13.76 -12.59
C TRP A 501 17.79 13.65 -11.94
N TYR A 502 17.71 13.84 -10.61
CA TYR A 502 16.44 13.81 -9.87
C TYR A 502 15.43 14.88 -10.28
N LYS A 503 15.90 15.94 -10.95
CA LYS A 503 15.11 17.09 -11.34
C LYS A 503 15.39 17.47 -12.78
N ASP A 504 14.37 18.06 -13.40
CA ASP A 504 14.54 18.67 -14.70
C ASP A 504 15.46 19.89 -14.61
N ARG A 505 16.37 20.02 -15.58
CA ARG A 505 17.40 21.06 -15.55
C ARG A 505 16.88 22.45 -15.91
N LEU A 506 15.82 22.51 -16.71
CA LEU A 506 15.28 23.77 -17.22
C LEU A 506 14.28 24.38 -16.23
N THR A 507 13.39 23.55 -15.70
CA THR A 507 12.30 23.95 -14.81
C THR A 507 12.65 23.83 -13.33
N GLY A 508 13.64 22.99 -12.97
CA GLY A 508 13.97 22.68 -11.59
C GLY A 508 12.97 21.77 -10.87
N ARG A 509 11.89 21.32 -11.55
CA ARG A 509 10.90 20.39 -10.99
C ARG A 509 11.57 19.08 -10.60
N VAL A 510 11.31 18.59 -9.39
CA VAL A 510 11.81 17.29 -8.91
C VAL A 510 10.82 16.22 -9.33
N THR A 511 11.23 15.32 -10.20
CA THR A 511 10.33 14.33 -10.84
C THR A 511 10.69 12.89 -10.48
N ALA A 512 11.90 12.65 -9.98
CA ALA A 512 12.35 11.28 -9.70
C ALA A 512 12.08 10.80 -8.28
N VAL A 513 12.13 11.70 -7.30
CA VAL A 513 12.25 11.36 -5.87
C VAL A 513 10.90 11.55 -5.16
N TRP A 514 10.58 10.64 -4.24
CA TRP A 514 9.42 10.74 -3.37
C TRP A 514 9.54 11.93 -2.39
N PRO A 515 8.49 12.75 -2.18
CA PRO A 515 8.51 13.90 -1.28
C PRO A 515 8.42 13.50 0.22
N GLY A 516 9.16 12.48 0.66
CA GLY A 516 9.07 11.94 2.01
C GLY A 516 10.08 10.84 2.33
N SER A 517 10.00 10.24 3.51
CA SER A 517 10.84 9.08 3.84
C SER A 517 10.36 7.80 3.13
N SER A 518 11.20 6.76 3.10
CA SER A 518 10.83 5.42 2.63
C SER A 518 9.66 4.85 3.44
N ILE A 519 9.65 5.11 4.76
CA ILE A 519 8.56 4.69 5.65
C ILE A 519 7.26 5.39 5.26
N HIS A 520 7.29 6.71 5.04
CA HIS A 520 6.13 7.48 4.58
C HIS A 520 5.55 6.92 3.27
N PHE A 521 6.42 6.55 2.32
CA PHE A 521 6.00 5.90 1.07
C PHE A 521 5.32 4.54 1.33
N MET A 522 5.95 3.67 2.12
CA MET A 522 5.42 2.33 2.39
C MET A 522 4.07 2.41 3.12
N GLU A 523 3.94 3.26 4.14
CA GLU A 523 2.67 3.48 4.85
C GLU A 523 1.57 4.01 3.92
N MET A 524 1.90 4.93 3.01
CA MET A 524 0.94 5.47 2.04
C MET A 524 0.38 4.38 1.12
N LEU A 525 1.19 3.38 0.75
CA LEU A 525 0.76 2.29 -0.14
C LEU A 525 0.02 1.15 0.58
N GLN A 526 0.07 1.07 1.92
CA GLN A 526 -0.58 -0.01 2.67
C GLN A 526 -2.11 0.03 2.58
N THR A 527 -2.70 1.23 2.47
CA THR A 527 -4.16 1.41 2.39
C THR A 527 -4.52 2.19 1.13
N PRO A 528 -4.74 1.51 -0.01
CA PRO A 528 -5.05 2.20 -1.26
C PRO A 528 -6.34 3.01 -1.17
N ARG A 529 -6.28 4.24 -1.67
CA ARG A 529 -7.41 5.16 -1.77
C ARG A 529 -8.19 4.89 -3.06
N TRP A 530 -9.07 3.90 -3.04
CA TRP A 530 -9.81 3.49 -4.25
C TRP A 530 -10.74 4.58 -4.80
N GLU A 531 -11.13 5.57 -3.98
CA GLU A 531 -11.89 6.75 -4.39
C GLU A 531 -11.13 7.67 -5.37
N ASP A 532 -9.79 7.57 -5.38
CA ASP A 532 -8.92 8.34 -6.28
C ASP A 532 -8.92 7.77 -7.71
N TYR A 533 -9.50 6.58 -7.90
CA TYR A 533 -9.56 5.86 -9.16
C TYR A 533 -10.95 5.94 -9.80
N GLU A 534 -10.97 5.90 -11.13
CA GLU A 534 -12.13 5.60 -11.95
C GLU A 534 -12.18 4.08 -12.18
N LEU A 535 -13.31 3.45 -11.84
CA LEU A 535 -13.49 2.01 -11.94
C LEU A 535 -14.57 1.71 -12.99
N GLN A 536 -14.19 1.01 -14.06
CA GLN A 536 -15.14 0.47 -15.02
C GLN A 536 -15.37 -1.01 -14.72
N TYR A 537 -16.63 -1.43 -14.62
CA TYR A 537 -16.99 -2.81 -14.27
C TYR A 537 -17.22 -3.67 -15.51
N MET A 538 -17.02 -4.98 -15.37
CA MET A 538 -17.30 -5.95 -16.45
C MET A 538 -18.79 -6.00 -16.82
N ASN A 539 -19.66 -5.65 -15.88
CA ASN A 539 -21.10 -5.78 -15.99
C ASN A 539 -21.77 -4.42 -15.75
N ALA A 540 -22.90 -4.17 -16.42
CA ALA A 540 -23.71 -2.96 -16.20
C ALA A 540 -24.18 -2.82 -14.75
N ASN A 541 -24.44 -3.94 -14.06
CA ASN A 541 -24.67 -3.97 -12.62
C ASN A 541 -23.35 -4.30 -11.90
N SER A 542 -22.78 -3.31 -11.22
CA SER A 542 -21.53 -3.44 -10.46
C SER A 542 -21.62 -4.41 -9.29
N PHE A 543 -22.81 -4.81 -8.83
CA PHE A 543 -23.00 -5.78 -7.74
C PHE A 543 -23.00 -7.24 -8.19
N LYS A 544 -22.80 -7.54 -9.48
CA LYS A 544 -22.77 -8.94 -9.95
C LYS A 544 -21.70 -9.81 -9.27
N PHE A 545 -20.66 -9.21 -8.69
CA PHE A 545 -19.66 -9.95 -7.92
C PHE A 545 -20.23 -10.64 -6.66
N MET A 546 -21.42 -10.22 -6.18
CA MET A 546 -22.09 -10.84 -5.05
C MET A 546 -22.60 -12.26 -5.35
N GLY A 547 -22.61 -12.66 -6.62
CA GLY A 547 -22.98 -14.01 -7.04
C GLY A 547 -24.43 -14.35 -6.70
N ASN A 548 -24.66 -15.56 -6.20
CA ASN A 548 -25.98 -16.06 -5.77
C ASN A 548 -26.40 -15.64 -4.36
N GLY A 549 -25.69 -14.69 -3.73
CA GLY A 549 -26.00 -14.26 -2.37
C GLY A 549 -25.50 -15.19 -1.27
N LYS A 550 -24.79 -16.28 -1.60
CA LYS A 550 -24.04 -17.07 -0.62
C LYS A 550 -22.70 -16.44 -0.31
N SER A 551 -22.32 -16.46 0.97
CA SER A 551 -20.99 -16.12 1.42
C SER A 551 -19.96 -17.19 1.02
N LYS A 552 -18.69 -16.80 1.09
CA LYS A 552 -17.56 -17.72 0.93
C LYS A 552 -17.62 -18.88 1.94
N ARG A 553 -17.95 -18.59 3.20
CA ARG A 553 -18.05 -19.56 4.30
C ARG A 553 -19.12 -20.61 4.04
N GLU A 554 -20.31 -20.18 3.59
CA GLU A 554 -21.39 -21.10 3.20
C GLU A 554 -20.99 -22.01 2.05
N ALA A 555 -20.25 -21.48 1.06
CA ALA A 555 -19.82 -22.26 -0.09
C ALA A 555 -18.77 -23.33 0.25
N TYR A 556 -17.87 -23.05 1.21
CA TYR A 556 -16.83 -23.98 1.65
C TYR A 556 -17.22 -24.81 2.88
N GLY A 557 -18.43 -24.67 3.39
CA GLY A 557 -18.88 -25.38 4.60
C GLY A 557 -18.09 -24.99 5.86
N GLU A 558 -17.57 -23.76 5.91
CA GLU A 558 -16.86 -23.21 7.07
C GLU A 558 -17.86 -22.82 8.18
N ASP A 559 -17.34 -22.52 9.38
CA ASP A 559 -18.18 -22.03 10.47
C ASP A 559 -18.90 -20.73 10.10
N LEU A 560 -20.23 -20.77 10.20
CA LEU A 560 -21.14 -19.66 9.91
C LEU A 560 -21.32 -18.72 11.11
N THR A 561 -20.84 -19.14 12.28
CA THR A 561 -20.97 -18.41 13.55
C THR A 561 -19.70 -17.67 13.97
N PHE A 562 -18.72 -17.53 13.06
CA PHE A 562 -17.39 -16.94 13.28
C PHE A 562 -17.37 -15.56 13.98
N TYR A 563 -18.48 -14.84 13.95
CA TYR A 563 -18.64 -13.55 14.62
C TYR A 563 -18.92 -13.69 16.13
N LEU A 564 -19.19 -14.90 16.62
CA LEU A 564 -19.31 -15.24 18.04
C LEU A 564 -17.98 -15.72 18.64
N ASP A 565 -16.96 -15.99 17.82
CA ASP A 565 -15.64 -16.39 18.29
C ASP A 565 -14.99 -15.28 19.12
N ASP A 566 -14.28 -15.69 20.18
CA ASP A 566 -13.55 -14.77 21.05
C ASP A 566 -12.33 -14.17 20.33
N LYS A 567 -12.58 -13.10 19.58
CA LYS A 567 -11.55 -12.37 18.82
C LYS A 567 -10.51 -11.67 19.69
N SER A 568 -10.67 -11.66 21.01
CA SER A 568 -9.65 -11.12 21.93
C SER A 568 -8.32 -11.90 21.88
N LYS A 569 -8.35 -13.14 21.37
CA LYS A 569 -7.19 -14.02 21.21
C LYS A 569 -6.49 -13.93 19.85
N GLU A 570 -7.13 -13.33 18.84
CA GLU A 570 -6.62 -13.25 17.46
C GLU A 570 -6.09 -11.85 17.08
N GLY A 571 -5.92 -10.94 18.05
CA GLY A 571 -5.44 -9.58 17.79
C GLY A 571 -6.46 -8.66 17.10
N TYR A 572 -7.60 -9.19 16.66
CA TYR A 572 -8.78 -8.40 16.28
C TYR A 572 -9.55 -7.95 17.53
N SER A 573 -8.88 -7.17 18.38
CA SER A 573 -9.58 -6.49 19.45
C SER A 573 -10.22 -5.23 18.90
N TRP A 574 -11.54 -5.16 18.91
CA TRP A 574 -12.23 -3.92 19.27
C TRP A 574 -11.85 -3.60 20.73
N ASN A 575 -10.59 -3.21 21.01
CA ASN A 575 -10.10 -2.92 22.37
C ASN A 575 -10.57 -1.52 22.82
N PHE A 576 -11.88 -1.36 22.99
CA PHE A 576 -12.48 -0.16 23.57
C PHE A 576 -12.44 -0.18 25.10
N ALA A 577 -12.40 -1.36 25.74
CA ALA A 577 -12.50 -1.47 27.20
C ALA A 577 -11.18 -1.21 27.95
N LYS A 578 -10.02 -1.48 27.36
CA LYS A 578 -8.73 -1.40 28.08
C LYS A 578 -8.21 0.03 28.30
N ASN A 579 -8.52 0.97 27.41
CA ASN A 579 -8.05 2.36 27.54
C ASN A 579 -8.94 3.22 28.45
N ALA A 580 -10.21 2.85 28.64
CA ALA A 580 -11.12 3.56 29.54
C ALA A 580 -10.77 3.37 31.03
N ALA A 581 -10.25 2.19 31.38
CA ALA A 581 -9.87 1.86 32.77
C ALA A 581 -8.63 2.64 33.26
N ALA A 582 -7.77 3.13 32.35
CA ALA A 582 -6.48 3.73 32.71
C ALA A 582 -6.54 5.22 33.09
N LYS A 583 -7.66 5.91 32.85
CA LYS A 583 -7.76 7.38 32.99
C LYS A 583 -8.57 7.90 34.18
N GLY A 584 -9.02 7.04 35.10
CA GLY A 584 -9.62 7.44 36.39
C GLY A 584 -10.67 8.56 36.26
N LEU A 585 -11.93 8.21 35.96
CA LEU A 585 -12.99 9.20 35.82
C LEU A 585 -13.43 9.76 37.19
N PRO A 586 -13.72 11.07 37.30
CA PRO A 586 -14.23 11.68 38.51
C PRO A 586 -15.63 11.14 38.88
N THR A 587 -15.86 10.93 40.18
CA THR A 587 -16.91 10.06 40.75
C THR A 587 -18.21 10.78 41.14
N ASP A 588 -18.39 12.05 40.77
CA ASP A 588 -19.55 12.82 41.23
C ASP A 588 -20.69 12.85 40.20
N ALA A 589 -21.88 12.41 40.61
CA ALA A 589 -23.09 12.43 39.81
C ALA A 589 -23.56 13.88 39.57
N VAL A 590 -23.42 14.37 38.33
CA VAL A 590 -23.87 15.71 37.93
C VAL A 590 -25.36 15.66 37.55
N LYS A 591 -26.21 16.40 38.27
CA LYS A 591 -27.61 16.70 37.88
C LYS A 591 -27.65 17.52 36.58
N TYR A 592 -28.55 17.19 35.65
CA TYR A 592 -28.68 17.91 34.38
C TYR A 592 -29.81 18.95 34.41
N ASP A 593 -29.52 20.15 33.88
CA ASP A 593 -30.46 21.24 33.60
C ASP A 593 -30.57 21.41 32.07
N SER A 594 -31.79 21.61 31.56
CA SER A 594 -32.14 21.79 30.15
C SER A 594 -31.39 22.90 29.39
N LYS A 595 -30.58 23.71 30.07
CA LYS A 595 -29.79 24.82 29.53
C LYS A 595 -28.42 24.42 28.95
N ASP A 596 -28.00 23.15 29.08
CA ASP A 596 -26.67 22.67 28.69
C ASP A 596 -26.54 22.19 27.22
N VAL A 597 -27.50 22.51 26.33
CA VAL A 597 -27.40 22.15 24.90
C VAL A 597 -26.26 22.94 24.24
N LYS A 598 -25.28 22.24 23.64
CA LYS A 598 -24.20 22.87 22.90
C LYS A 598 -24.73 23.49 21.60
N SER A 599 -24.12 24.59 21.15
CA SER A 599 -24.46 25.22 19.87
C SER A 599 -24.01 24.42 18.64
N SER A 600 -23.13 23.44 18.80
CA SER A 600 -22.62 22.58 17.73
C SER A 600 -22.31 21.17 18.24
N TYR A 601 -22.47 20.19 17.34
CA TYR A 601 -22.18 18.78 17.56
C TYR A 601 -21.43 18.23 16.34
N ASP A 602 -20.50 17.30 16.54
CA ASP A 602 -19.73 16.67 15.47
C ASP A 602 -20.59 15.70 14.64
N VAL A 603 -21.56 15.05 15.28
CA VAL A 603 -22.48 14.11 14.63
C VAL A 603 -23.91 14.24 15.18
N ILE A 604 -24.89 14.18 14.29
CA ILE A 604 -26.32 14.12 14.64
C ILE A 604 -26.84 12.72 14.31
N VAL A 605 -27.41 12.05 15.31
CA VAL A 605 -28.09 10.76 15.15
C VAL A 605 -29.60 11.00 15.16
N ILE A 606 -30.25 10.69 14.05
CA ILE A 606 -31.71 10.82 13.93
C ILE A 606 -32.35 9.47 14.28
N GLY A 607 -33.14 9.47 15.35
CA GLY A 607 -33.82 8.31 15.92
C GLY A 607 -33.06 7.69 17.08
N ALA A 608 -33.70 7.65 18.25
CA ALA A 608 -33.22 7.01 19.47
C ALA A 608 -33.72 5.55 19.57
N GLY A 609 -33.81 4.85 18.45
CA GLY A 609 -33.99 3.38 18.43
C GLY A 609 -32.73 2.65 18.88
N PHE A 610 -32.78 1.33 19.02
CA PHE A 610 -31.63 0.54 19.49
C PHE A 610 -30.35 0.77 18.64
N THR A 611 -30.50 0.83 17.32
CA THR A 611 -29.40 1.13 16.39
C THR A 611 -28.87 2.55 16.53
N GLY A 612 -29.75 3.55 16.65
CA GLY A 612 -29.35 4.95 16.83
C GLY A 612 -28.66 5.21 18.17
N LEU A 613 -29.17 4.63 19.26
CA LEU A 613 -28.52 4.71 20.57
C LEU A 613 -27.14 4.04 20.57
N THR A 614 -27.01 2.89 19.90
CA THR A 614 -25.72 2.19 19.78
C THR A 614 -24.74 3.01 18.95
N ALA A 615 -25.17 3.57 17.82
CA ALA A 615 -24.34 4.45 17.00
C ALA A 615 -23.90 5.69 17.78
N ALA A 616 -24.82 6.37 18.47
CA ALA A 616 -24.50 7.57 19.25
C ALA A 616 -23.51 7.28 20.39
N ARG A 617 -23.65 6.13 21.05
CA ARG A 617 -22.71 5.66 22.06
C ARG A 617 -21.32 5.46 21.46
N ASP A 618 -21.21 4.74 20.34
CA ASP A 618 -19.94 4.40 19.72
C ASP A 618 -19.25 5.66 19.16
N ILE A 619 -20.00 6.58 18.55
CA ILE A 619 -19.53 7.91 18.13
C ILE A 619 -18.97 8.70 19.32
N SER A 620 -19.71 8.73 20.44
CA SER A 620 -19.28 9.43 21.64
C SER A 620 -18.03 8.81 22.26
N PHE A 621 -17.85 7.49 22.18
CA PHE A 621 -16.62 6.82 22.61
C PHE A 621 -15.38 7.22 21.80
N HIS A 622 -15.56 7.72 20.58
CA HIS A 622 -14.48 8.28 19.76
C HIS A 622 -14.19 9.76 20.05
N GLY A 623 -14.76 10.32 21.12
CA GLY A 623 -14.52 11.70 21.53
C GLY A 623 -15.31 12.74 20.72
N LEU A 624 -16.19 12.28 19.83
CA LEU A 624 -17.07 13.15 19.06
C LEU A 624 -18.30 13.52 19.88
N SER A 625 -18.68 14.79 19.83
CA SER A 625 -19.92 15.28 20.41
C SER A 625 -21.11 14.83 19.56
N VAL A 626 -22.08 14.16 20.19
CA VAL A 626 -23.24 13.61 19.49
C VAL A 626 -24.55 14.20 20.01
N LEU A 627 -25.42 14.60 19.08
CA LEU A 627 -26.80 14.99 19.36
C LEU A 627 -27.73 13.89 18.87
N ILE A 628 -28.63 13.41 19.75
CA ILE A 628 -29.67 12.49 19.33
C ILE A 628 -30.96 13.27 19.17
N LEU A 629 -31.50 13.25 17.95
CA LEU A 629 -32.79 13.83 17.63
C LEU A 629 -33.83 12.72 17.59
N GLU A 630 -34.80 12.77 18.49
CA GLU A 630 -35.91 11.82 18.51
C GLU A 630 -37.24 12.58 18.33
N ALA A 631 -38.11 12.02 17.51
CA ALA A 631 -39.40 12.61 17.20
C ALA A 631 -40.39 12.48 18.37
N ARG A 632 -40.04 11.71 19.39
CA ARG A 632 -40.87 11.41 20.56
C ARG A 632 -40.14 11.77 21.85
N ASP A 633 -40.90 11.97 22.91
CA ASP A 633 -40.41 12.18 24.28
C ASP A 633 -39.79 10.91 24.91
N ARG A 634 -39.53 9.87 24.11
CA ARG A 634 -39.02 8.58 24.54
C ARG A 634 -38.09 7.96 23.51
N VAL A 635 -37.14 7.16 24.00
CA VAL A 635 -36.29 6.31 23.17
C VAL A 635 -37.01 5.01 22.75
N GLY A 636 -36.50 4.31 21.74
CA GLY A 636 -36.95 2.96 21.35
C GLY A 636 -37.61 2.81 19.96
N GLY A 637 -37.67 3.86 19.13
CA GLY A 637 -38.15 3.78 17.74
C GLY A 637 -39.67 3.61 17.55
N ARG A 638 -40.10 3.52 16.28
CA ARG A 638 -41.51 3.34 15.88
C ARG A 638 -41.92 1.86 15.96
N THR A 639 -43.01 1.60 16.66
CA THR A 639 -43.57 0.27 16.84
C THR A 639 -45.04 0.24 16.40
N TRP A 640 -45.53 -0.92 15.95
CA TRP A 640 -46.80 -1.13 15.24
C TRP A 640 -47.98 -0.39 15.89
N LEU A 641 -48.72 0.40 15.12
CA LEU A 641 -49.92 1.12 15.58
C LEU A 641 -51.15 0.27 15.32
N ALA A 642 -51.98 0.06 16.34
CA ALA A 642 -53.29 -0.55 16.19
C ALA A 642 -54.38 0.50 16.42
N GLN A 643 -55.39 0.50 15.55
CA GLN A 643 -56.59 1.30 15.72
C GLN A 643 -57.53 0.65 16.72
N GLY A 644 -57.77 1.32 17.83
CA GLY A 644 -58.88 1.02 18.73
C GLY A 644 -60.17 1.72 18.31
N LYS A 645 -61.29 1.33 18.93
CA LYS A 645 -62.61 1.93 18.67
C LYS A 645 -62.71 3.44 19.00
N HIS A 646 -61.82 3.96 19.83
CA HIS A 646 -61.83 5.37 20.25
C HIS A 646 -60.46 6.08 20.18
N ASP A 647 -59.34 5.35 20.16
CA ASP A 647 -57.98 5.90 20.03
C ASP A 647 -57.04 4.93 19.30
N ASN A 648 -55.96 5.49 18.73
CA ASN A 648 -54.82 4.68 18.25
C ASN A 648 -53.93 4.31 19.44
N TYR A 649 -53.59 3.04 19.60
CA TYR A 649 -52.61 2.61 20.61
C TYR A 649 -51.46 1.84 19.99
N GLU A 650 -50.27 2.10 20.51
CA GLU A 650 -49.02 1.51 20.03
C GLU A 650 -48.86 0.10 20.63
N ARG A 651 -48.84 -0.93 19.77
CA ARG A 651 -48.81 -2.35 20.18
C ARG A 651 -47.42 -2.92 20.42
N GLY A 652 -46.36 -2.13 20.24
CA GLY A 652 -45.01 -2.69 20.15
C GLY A 652 -44.76 -3.28 18.74
N GLY A 653 -43.50 -3.30 18.32
CA GLY A 653 -43.13 -3.76 16.98
C GLY A 653 -43.28 -5.27 16.92
N TRP A 654 -43.52 -5.80 15.72
CA TRP A 654 -43.34 -7.22 15.43
C TRP A 654 -41.83 -7.52 15.39
N VAL A 655 -41.18 -7.40 16.54
CA VAL A 655 -39.84 -7.91 16.82
C VAL A 655 -40.07 -8.87 17.98
N HIS A 656 -40.16 -10.16 17.66
CA HIS A 656 -40.38 -11.27 18.58
C HIS A 656 -39.71 -11.05 19.95
N LEU A 657 -40.47 -11.20 21.05
CA LEU A 657 -40.00 -11.70 22.35
C LEU A 657 -38.56 -11.34 22.75
N GLN A 658 -38.15 -10.06 22.65
CA GLN A 658 -36.84 -9.65 23.15
C GLN A 658 -36.95 -9.33 24.64
N LEU A 659 -36.74 -10.35 25.50
CA LEU A 659 -36.46 -10.14 26.92
C LEU A 659 -35.37 -9.06 27.10
N ASN A 660 -34.38 -9.06 26.21
CA ASN A 660 -33.24 -8.16 26.24
C ASN A 660 -33.60 -6.67 26.09
N THR A 661 -34.63 -6.29 25.32
CA THR A 661 -35.03 -4.87 25.21
C THR A 661 -35.63 -4.35 26.50
N TRP A 662 -36.39 -5.20 27.21
CA TRP A 662 -36.94 -4.88 28.53
C TRP A 662 -35.86 -4.92 29.62
N THR A 663 -34.88 -5.82 29.50
CA THR A 663 -33.67 -5.85 30.34
C THR A 663 -32.79 -4.62 30.11
N GLU A 664 -32.63 -4.13 28.89
CA GLU A 664 -31.92 -2.88 28.59
C GLU A 664 -32.70 -1.66 29.10
N LYS A 665 -34.03 -1.63 28.92
CA LYS A 665 -34.90 -0.58 29.48
C LYS A 665 -34.80 -0.50 31.02
N ALA A 666 -34.73 -1.65 31.69
CA ALA A 666 -34.53 -1.76 33.13
C ALA A 666 -33.07 -1.47 33.56
N ARG A 667 -32.07 -1.91 32.77
CA ARG A 667 -30.63 -1.60 32.93
C ARG A 667 -30.34 -0.10 32.88
N TYR A 668 -31.12 0.65 32.09
CA TYR A 668 -30.90 2.07 31.81
C TYR A 668 -31.94 3.01 32.47
N GLY A 669 -32.81 2.50 33.35
CA GLY A 669 -33.67 3.33 34.20
C GLY A 669 -34.77 4.13 33.49
N LEU A 670 -35.23 3.69 32.31
CA LEU A 670 -36.22 4.42 31.51
C LEU A 670 -37.66 4.18 32.02
N THR A 671 -38.35 5.24 32.45
CA THR A 671 -39.75 5.16 32.90
C THR A 671 -40.74 5.29 31.73
N THR A 672 -41.86 4.56 31.80
CA THR A 672 -43.02 4.75 30.93
C THR A 672 -44.26 5.10 31.77
N PRO A 673 -45.20 5.93 31.28
CA PRO A 673 -46.42 6.24 32.02
C PRO A 673 -47.24 4.97 32.30
N LYS A 674 -47.81 4.88 33.50
CA LYS A 674 -48.70 3.78 33.91
C LYS A 674 -49.97 3.81 33.05
N THR A 675 -50.20 2.76 32.25
CA THR A 675 -51.53 2.43 31.72
C THR A 675 -52.03 1.17 32.44
N SER A 676 -53.13 1.30 33.17
CA SER A 676 -53.80 0.16 33.81
C SER A 676 -54.73 -0.52 32.80
N PHE A 677 -54.36 -1.71 32.35
CA PHE A 677 -55.26 -2.60 31.61
C PHE A 677 -55.95 -3.53 32.62
N ARG A 678 -57.28 -3.51 32.70
CA ARG A 678 -58.08 -4.57 33.36
C ARG A 678 -58.64 -5.47 32.26
N LEU A 679 -58.25 -6.74 32.24
CA LEU A 679 -58.98 -7.75 31.48
C LEU A 679 -60.30 -8.05 32.22
N GLY A 680 -61.43 -7.89 31.53
CA GLY A 680 -62.73 -8.32 32.04
C GLY A 680 -62.88 -9.85 31.98
N PRO A 681 -63.83 -10.45 32.73
CA PRO A 681 -63.91 -11.89 32.95
C PRO A 681 -64.28 -12.76 31.73
N GLU A 682 -64.54 -12.19 30.55
CA GLU A 682 -64.98 -12.96 29.38
C GLU A 682 -64.26 -12.49 28.11
N THR A 683 -63.14 -13.13 27.78
CA THR A 683 -62.50 -12.98 26.47
C THR A 683 -62.71 -14.26 25.67
N SER A 684 -63.46 -14.17 24.57
CA SER A 684 -63.62 -15.28 23.62
C SER A 684 -62.86 -14.97 22.34
N MET A 685 -62.16 -15.98 21.81
CA MET A 685 -61.52 -15.92 20.49
C MET A 685 -62.22 -16.89 19.54
N ASN A 686 -62.30 -16.49 18.27
CA ASN A 686 -62.91 -17.27 17.21
C ASN A 686 -61.83 -17.59 16.18
N VAL A 687 -61.52 -18.88 16.02
CA VAL A 687 -60.51 -19.36 15.06
C VAL A 687 -61.22 -20.38 14.17
N GLY A 688 -61.29 -20.09 12.87
CA GLY A 688 -61.90 -21.00 11.89
C GLY A 688 -63.42 -21.22 12.04
N GLY A 689 -64.16 -20.28 12.65
CA GLY A 689 -65.62 -20.36 12.80
C GLY A 689 -66.10 -21.04 14.08
N VAL A 690 -65.19 -21.53 14.94
CA VAL A 690 -65.53 -22.08 16.25
C VAL A 690 -65.21 -21.05 17.34
N LYS A 691 -66.23 -20.69 18.11
CA LYS A 691 -66.14 -19.73 19.22
C LYS A 691 -65.73 -20.46 20.49
N GLN A 692 -64.52 -20.18 20.99
CA GLN A 692 -64.04 -20.76 22.25
C GLN A 692 -63.95 -19.68 23.33
N THR A 693 -64.56 -19.97 24.48
CA THR A 693 -64.51 -19.14 25.68
C THR A 693 -63.39 -19.66 26.56
N MET A 694 -62.35 -18.87 26.80
CA MET A 694 -61.24 -19.30 27.66
C MET A 694 -61.69 -19.25 29.13
N ARG A 695 -61.93 -20.43 29.71
CA ARG A 695 -61.82 -20.63 31.16
C ARG A 695 -60.43 -21.18 31.47
N GLU A 696 -59.97 -20.93 32.70
CA GLU A 696 -58.62 -21.19 33.21
C GLU A 696 -57.90 -22.38 32.56
N ALA A 697 -56.74 -22.06 31.95
CA ALA A 697 -55.66 -22.94 31.51
C ALA A 697 -56.07 -24.34 31.03
N ASP A 698 -56.43 -24.46 29.75
CA ASP A 698 -56.67 -25.74 29.10
C ASP A 698 -55.33 -26.35 28.64
N ASP A 699 -55.04 -27.58 29.09
CA ASP A 699 -53.78 -28.34 28.90
C ASP A 699 -53.37 -28.58 27.44
N SER A 700 -54.28 -28.31 26.49
CA SER A 700 -54.04 -28.41 25.06
C SER A 700 -52.99 -27.42 24.53
N PHE A 701 -52.87 -26.22 25.12
CA PHE A 701 -51.82 -25.26 24.77
C PHE A 701 -50.43 -25.72 25.25
N LEU A 702 -50.38 -26.44 26.38
CA LEU A 702 -49.14 -26.98 26.95
C LEU A 702 -48.59 -28.15 26.12
N HIS A 703 -49.45 -29.02 25.56
CA HIS A 703 -49.02 -30.07 24.64
C HIS A 703 -48.49 -29.55 23.30
N LEU A 704 -49.06 -28.46 22.78
CA LEU A 704 -48.53 -27.83 21.56
C LEU A 704 -47.17 -27.17 21.80
N ALA A 705 -46.97 -26.56 22.97
CA ALA A 705 -45.70 -25.93 23.35
C ALA A 705 -44.59 -26.95 23.65
N ALA A 706 -44.93 -28.10 24.26
CA ALA A 706 -43.98 -29.17 24.56
C ALA A 706 -43.37 -29.84 23.31
N ALA A 707 -44.01 -29.75 22.15
CA ALA A 707 -43.45 -30.27 20.89
C ALA A 707 -42.37 -29.34 20.28
N PHE A 708 -42.33 -28.05 20.67
CA PHE A 708 -41.36 -27.07 20.17
C PHE A 708 -40.18 -26.84 21.11
N PHE A 709 -40.35 -27.16 22.38
CA PHE A 709 -39.31 -27.07 23.39
C PHE A 709 -39.09 -28.48 23.92
N ASN A 710 -37.90 -29.07 23.72
CA ASN A 710 -37.57 -30.41 24.20
C ASN A 710 -37.73 -30.48 25.73
N VAL A 711 -38.91 -30.85 26.23
CA VAL A 711 -39.23 -30.96 27.65
C VAL A 711 -39.27 -32.44 28.06
N ASP A 712 -38.16 -33.15 27.89
CA ASP A 712 -37.95 -34.43 28.57
C ASP A 712 -36.45 -34.57 28.94
N GLY A 713 -36.15 -34.39 30.22
CA GLY A 713 -34.87 -34.82 30.82
C GLY A 713 -33.81 -33.73 31.05
N PHE A 714 -33.95 -33.02 32.18
CA PHE A 714 -32.90 -32.32 32.96
C PHE A 714 -32.13 -31.15 32.31
N GLY A 715 -32.62 -29.93 32.58
CA GLY A 715 -31.86 -28.69 32.31
C GLY A 715 -32.29 -27.42 33.06
N GLY A 716 -33.19 -27.50 34.04
CA GLY A 716 -33.31 -26.49 35.11
C GLY A 716 -33.61 -25.03 34.74
N ARG A 717 -34.34 -24.72 33.67
CA ARG A 717 -34.79 -23.34 33.39
C ARG A 717 -36.28 -23.16 33.68
N LEU A 718 -36.56 -22.37 34.71
CA LEU A 718 -37.89 -21.91 35.09
C LEU A 718 -38.44 -20.95 34.02
N VAL A 719 -39.56 -21.29 33.39
CA VAL A 719 -40.33 -20.35 32.58
C VAL A 719 -41.20 -19.53 33.53
N LEU A 720 -40.95 -18.21 33.62
CA LEU A 720 -41.78 -17.31 34.41
C LEU A 720 -43.10 -17.07 33.69
N LEU A 721 -44.13 -17.75 34.17
CA LEU A 721 -45.52 -17.52 33.80
C LEU A 721 -45.96 -16.16 34.39
N GLN A 722 -46.23 -15.21 33.50
CA GLN A 722 -46.86 -13.90 33.73
C GLN A 722 -45.96 -12.73 34.23
N PRO A 723 -45.92 -11.61 33.50
CA PRO A 723 -45.04 -10.47 33.83
C PRO A 723 -45.66 -9.45 34.81
N HIS A 724 -46.58 -9.82 35.73
CA HIS A 724 -47.25 -8.83 36.59
C HIS A 724 -47.49 -9.19 38.07
N LEU A 725 -46.87 -10.23 38.66
CA LEU A 725 -46.93 -10.43 40.12
C LEU A 725 -45.55 -10.32 40.78
N PRO A 726 -45.44 -9.67 41.96
CA PRO A 726 -44.16 -9.31 42.58
C PRO A 726 -43.49 -10.51 43.26
N LEU A 727 -42.19 -10.67 42.98
CA LEU A 727 -41.27 -11.63 43.59
C LEU A 727 -41.14 -11.36 45.12
N TYR A 728 -41.95 -12.03 45.93
CA TYR A 728 -41.73 -12.17 47.37
C TYR A 728 -41.33 -13.62 47.69
N ASN A 729 -40.01 -13.86 47.79
CA ASN A 729 -39.48 -14.87 48.70
C ASN A 729 -38.36 -14.22 49.53
N ARG A 730 -38.73 -13.68 50.69
CA ARG A 730 -37.84 -12.95 51.61
C ARG A 730 -36.76 -13.81 52.26
N ASN A 731 -36.85 -15.14 52.20
CA ASN A 731 -35.93 -16.01 52.94
C ASN A 731 -34.68 -16.42 52.16
N GLY A 732 -34.69 -16.36 50.82
CA GLY A 732 -33.54 -16.74 49.98
C GLY A 732 -32.48 -15.64 49.77
N ILE A 733 -32.76 -14.40 50.16
CA ILE A 733 -31.87 -13.24 49.93
C ILE A 733 -30.84 -13.07 51.07
N LYS A 734 -30.96 -13.81 52.16
CA LYS A 734 -30.07 -13.66 53.33
C LYS A 734 -28.69 -14.34 53.22
N GLU A 735 -28.42 -15.14 52.20
CA GLU A 735 -27.17 -15.94 52.13
C GLU A 735 -26.06 -15.39 51.21
N TRP A 736 -26.29 -14.30 50.47
CA TRP A 736 -25.31 -13.79 49.48
C TRP A 736 -25.08 -12.28 49.63
N ASP A 737 -24.45 -11.93 50.75
CA ASP A 737 -24.18 -10.56 51.21
C ASP A 737 -23.25 -9.75 50.27
N ILE A 738 -23.80 -9.22 49.17
CA ILE A 738 -23.28 -8.04 48.45
C ILE A 738 -24.47 -7.28 47.86
N SER A 739 -24.57 -5.97 48.12
CA SER A 739 -25.75 -5.18 47.76
C SER A 739 -25.78 -4.85 46.26
N ALA A 740 -26.98 -4.75 45.68
CA ALA A 740 -27.18 -4.38 44.28
C ALA A 740 -26.62 -2.98 43.93
N ARG A 741 -26.36 -2.14 44.94
CA ARG A 741 -25.80 -0.80 44.78
C ARG A 741 -24.32 -0.84 44.41
N GLU A 742 -23.55 -1.75 45.00
CA GLU A 742 -22.12 -1.94 44.72
C GLU A 742 -21.85 -2.50 43.31
N ARG A 743 -22.85 -3.15 42.68
CA ARG A 743 -22.76 -3.63 41.29
C ARG A 743 -23.11 -2.56 40.25
N ILE A 744 -23.91 -1.58 40.63
CA ILE A 744 -24.33 -0.46 39.77
C ILE A 744 -23.20 0.56 39.65
N ASP A 745 -22.49 0.82 40.75
CA ASP A 745 -21.37 1.77 40.79
C ASP A 745 -20.17 1.31 39.94
N ALA A 746 -20.09 0.03 39.55
CA ALA A 746 -18.96 -0.53 38.82
C ALA A 746 -19.05 -0.41 37.28
N HIS A 747 -20.20 -0.09 36.66
CA HIS A 747 -20.39 -0.31 35.20
C HIS A 747 -21.01 0.85 34.39
N MET A 748 -21.39 1.99 34.99
CA MET A 748 -22.05 3.12 34.29
C MET A 748 -21.51 4.51 34.70
N ILE A 749 -20.20 4.68 34.71
CA ILE A 749 -19.57 5.98 35.01
C ILE A 749 -19.22 6.71 33.70
N GLY A 750 -19.91 7.82 33.37
CA GLY A 750 -19.42 8.85 32.43
C GLY A 750 -20.25 9.26 31.19
N PHE A 751 -21.48 8.76 30.97
CA PHE A 751 -22.26 9.05 29.73
C PHE A 751 -23.21 10.25 29.88
N LYS A 752 -23.14 11.24 28.96
CA LYS A 752 -24.10 12.37 28.83
C LYS A 752 -24.48 12.64 27.35
N PRO A 753 -25.48 11.96 26.77
CA PRO A 753 -26.04 12.36 25.49
C PRO A 753 -27.03 13.53 25.70
N HIS A 754 -27.01 14.51 24.80
CA HIS A 754 -28.07 15.50 24.71
C HIS A 754 -29.16 14.91 23.81
N ILE A 755 -30.35 14.68 24.38
CA ILE A 755 -31.51 14.19 23.65
C ILE A 755 -32.49 15.35 23.57
N ILE A 756 -32.80 15.79 22.35
CA ILE A 756 -33.77 16.85 22.11
C ILE A 756 -34.97 16.25 21.40
N GLN A 757 -36.13 16.45 22.01
CA GLN A 757 -37.41 16.17 21.38
C GLN A 757 -37.71 17.27 20.37
N ILE A 758 -38.03 16.89 19.13
CA ILE A 758 -38.45 17.85 18.10
C ILE A 758 -39.96 18.09 18.26
N GLU A 759 -40.36 19.22 18.84
CA GLU A 759 -41.76 19.64 18.87
C GLU A 759 -42.19 20.18 17.49
N GLY A 760 -43.32 19.70 16.95
CA GLY A 760 -43.95 20.27 15.75
C GLY A 760 -44.13 19.34 14.54
N LEU A 761 -43.55 18.13 14.54
CA LEU A 761 -43.81 17.14 13.48
C LEU A 761 -45.06 16.32 13.81
N SER A 762 -46.24 16.87 13.51
CA SER A 762 -47.44 16.04 13.41
C SER A 762 -47.31 15.10 12.20
N PRO A 763 -47.65 13.80 12.32
CA PRO A 763 -47.56 12.88 11.20
C PRO A 763 -48.49 13.35 10.06
N PRO A 764 -48.08 13.29 8.79
CA PRO A 764 -49.00 13.55 7.69
C PRO A 764 -50.14 12.53 7.77
N ARG A 765 -51.36 13.03 8.01
CA ARG A 765 -52.58 12.24 7.76
C ARG A 765 -52.63 12.00 6.27
N SER A 766 -52.76 10.73 5.89
CA SER A 766 -52.89 10.23 4.52
C SER A 766 -53.53 11.23 3.54
N LEU A 767 -52.74 11.72 2.59
CA LEU A 767 -53.23 12.32 1.36
C LEU A 767 -52.26 11.92 0.25
N GLY A 768 -52.83 11.37 -0.83
CA GLY A 768 -52.09 10.85 -1.97
C GLY A 768 -51.27 11.91 -2.68
N ASN A 769 -50.28 11.41 -3.43
CA ASN A 769 -49.50 12.03 -4.50
C ASN A 769 -49.12 13.51 -4.39
N HIS A 770 -47.80 13.73 -4.48
CA HIS A 770 -47.03 14.97 -4.61
C HIS A 770 -46.51 15.56 -3.29
N ILE A 771 -45.18 15.46 -3.11
CA ILE A 771 -44.43 16.42 -2.30
C ILE A 771 -43.31 16.97 -3.19
N ASN A 772 -43.38 18.28 -3.40
CA ASN A 772 -42.38 19.13 -4.02
C ASN A 772 -41.40 19.56 -2.93
N ILE A 773 -40.09 19.48 -3.20
CA ILE A 773 -39.03 19.77 -2.23
C ILE A 773 -38.63 21.24 -2.40
N ASN A 774 -38.85 22.06 -1.38
CA ASN A 774 -38.06 23.26 -1.08
C ASN A 774 -38.39 23.80 0.32
N SER A 775 -37.43 23.62 1.23
CA SER A 775 -36.90 24.60 2.21
C SER A 775 -36.01 23.88 3.22
#